data_AF-A0AA36N443-F1
#
_entry.id   AF-A0AA36N443-F1
#
_cell.length_a   1.000
_cell.length_b   1.000
_cell.length_c   1.000
_cell.angle_alpha   90.00
_cell.angle_beta   90.00
_cell.angle_gamma   90.00
#
_symmetry.space_group_name_H-M   'P 1'
#
loop_
_entity.id
_entity.type
_entity.pdbx_description
1 polymer ?
#
loop_
_entity_poly.entity_id
_entity_poly.type
_entity_poly.pdbx_seq_one_letter_code
_entity_poly.pdbx_strand_id
1 'polypeptide(L)'
;MTCDAAHVIILSFFDGIGSGPFVFKELFGRPKAVFSWEIDQLCMNVSSYHVPETQRRGDVAADSPAALAAEILALDPDKTARILILGGPPCPDFSSIKAQPAGRAGPEGMKFDQMCDFCDRLEQLLNDWPPFWFLVENVVLKAKGEIQHFSARLKCQPILADAADFGVVSRPRLWWMRRRWSTQDVYPGTTSPLRWTKSAGVPRLQTSMKTDDPSYMQVAGLAFHKDVLAGSVSLPCLTTPAPWPSGRSAPRSSKGRTSPQAHSRWLGDSRRFAPWHYESAAMMTDAAGRYHVLPPLVKERLHHYPDDYTAHPHADVNDRHRMLGNSWHLGVVRLLLLLLLASQVQPHAAQLTRSPTRSALQRMIEWSLVNPAPLGPTPDSAEPPLVPPCAGMREHWALAQRLIHPSLRTQPPEPALVRVTERLLQNLATIRQLRRAVLDELAELVQEWAEITEDWLAQVAPHIRDVYTQGGREPPAQIPLLCFLLRRMQYPGVEELSADLHHGFVLLGQMHAGSGWKRRLDTKYRDPMPYEQFFEDNKRHVFEKLRNHKVDPHWKIMLDELADEHAKGRVDGPYGSPSCWPVQCVSVPQYKQLSTLLQAPEHHCPTAVCFSVEQPDKAPDFCNGWGFVARIENQTFYAMGEVPQHVVAAFGHRKGASETLTPEDIEVDWLGGYWKLPSADMNSNLVRERIISQAKTGTAPVKPYILTEIYAALSAALQQLFGAAEFTSARLAEQYRSQPELAAYLTARCAMSMREPEQRLQGLRDVERSTMRFTSSPAKSCVQSFVHRAHGVLIARGPGADRWKLAQEHFDKAIEVYPTNSNALSLLGICALELGQLQRALILMNKSLLLDSDFRAPYVNLGVAYLRLAVSEEGEKAQDLFFRAIEISEACLIRHPASPQCNYHIGVACAQLFFLERDPLTPAAAEFRRRSRQELLEARQSAEARRRLSDWQEAQARGTARKQQAPWLSVDDKTLQAVEAPMPPAPKPIKLPEYVGWRLFFWRAASCALQVGAELRGKRHALRASLQLQGTKLHDVCAPCGDAGLNTLQETSEYCDELYSQCSCCIEKVQAKYDEICSNFMGYGGCVNGIKAAMEQKEKECEQKKKLEEYQREKEKQDIEDASGMDIFDMHAAKVADHRS
;
A
#
# COMPACT_ATOMS: atom_id res chain seq x y z
N MET A 1 19.80 24.11 8.39
CA MET A 1 20.61 24.76 7.33
C MET A 1 19.63 25.05 6.21
N THR A 2 19.15 26.27 6.06
CA THR A 2 18.27 26.62 4.94
C THR A 2 19.03 27.53 4.00
N CYS A 3 19.47 26.95 2.88
CA CYS A 3 19.77 27.71 1.68
C CYS A 3 18.43 27.84 0.96
N ASP A 4 17.94 29.06 0.77
CA ASP A 4 16.75 29.26 -0.07
C ASP A 4 17.15 28.92 -1.52
N ALA A 5 16.62 27.82 -2.04
CA ALA A 5 16.96 27.35 -3.38
C ALA A 5 16.56 28.37 -4.46
N ALA A 6 15.53 29.19 -4.22
CA ALA A 6 15.12 30.26 -5.12
C ALA A 6 16.18 31.38 -5.26
N HIS A 7 17.20 31.39 -4.39
CA HIS A 7 18.35 32.29 -4.44
C HIS A 7 19.65 31.59 -4.84
N VAL A 8 19.60 30.48 -5.59
CA VAL A 8 20.81 29.83 -6.14
C VAL A 8 20.75 29.67 -7.65
N ILE A 9 21.80 30.11 -8.34
CA ILE A 9 22.03 29.87 -9.77
C ILE A 9 23.12 28.81 -9.90
N ILE A 10 22.85 27.73 -10.62
CA ILE A 10 23.77 26.61 -10.81
C ILE A 10 24.42 26.70 -12.19
N LEU A 11 25.74 26.66 -12.23
CA LEU A 11 26.54 26.54 -13.45
C LEU A 11 27.24 25.18 -13.44
N SER A 12 26.73 24.24 -14.23
CA SER A 12 27.18 22.84 -14.28
C SER A 12 28.04 22.59 -15.52
N PHE A 13 29.34 22.49 -15.33
CA PHE A 13 30.31 22.25 -16.40
C PHE A 13 30.61 20.76 -16.53
N PHE A 14 30.57 20.23 -17.75
CA PHE A 14 30.72 18.78 -18.01
C PHE A 14 29.69 17.99 -17.21
N ASP A 15 28.42 18.41 -17.34
CA ASP A 15 27.30 18.02 -16.48
C ASP A 15 27.01 16.51 -16.53
N GLY A 16 27.32 15.85 -17.66
CA GLY A 16 26.99 14.46 -17.89
C GLY A 16 25.49 14.25 -17.76
N ILE A 17 25.10 13.37 -16.85
CA ILE A 17 23.69 13.00 -16.62
C ILE A 17 22.98 13.87 -15.57
N GLY A 18 23.48 15.08 -15.28
CA GLY A 18 22.81 16.03 -14.38
C GLY A 18 22.98 15.73 -12.90
N SER A 19 24.02 14.97 -12.51
CA SER A 19 24.22 14.46 -11.14
C SER A 19 24.16 15.54 -10.06
N GLY A 20 24.82 16.67 -10.30
CA GLY A 20 24.94 17.78 -9.37
C GLY A 20 23.64 18.57 -9.23
N PRO A 21 23.08 19.12 -10.34
CA PRO A 21 21.79 19.79 -10.32
C PRO A 21 20.65 18.92 -9.76
N PHE A 22 20.63 17.63 -10.10
CA PHE A 22 19.65 16.67 -9.57
C PHE A 22 19.74 16.56 -8.04
N VAL A 23 20.93 16.37 -7.48
CA VAL A 23 21.10 16.29 -6.02
C VAL A 23 20.75 17.60 -5.33
N PHE A 24 21.10 18.74 -5.93
CA PHE A 24 20.73 20.04 -5.38
C PHE A 24 19.20 20.18 -5.28
N LYS A 25 18.50 19.84 -6.38
CA LYS A 25 17.04 19.87 -6.45
C LYS A 25 16.38 18.99 -5.39
N GLU A 26 16.89 17.78 -5.21
CA GLU A 26 16.40 16.82 -4.21
C GLU A 26 16.59 17.32 -2.76
N LEU A 27 17.70 18.02 -2.48
CA LEU A 27 18.03 18.46 -1.13
C LEU A 27 17.38 19.80 -0.75
N PHE A 28 17.30 20.74 -1.69
CA PHE A 28 16.99 22.15 -1.40
C PHE A 28 15.78 22.67 -2.16
N GLY A 29 15.27 21.94 -3.16
CA GLY A 29 14.21 22.41 -4.05
C GLY A 29 14.75 23.05 -5.33
N ARG A 30 13.86 23.67 -6.11
CA ARG A 30 14.21 24.18 -7.44
C ARG A 30 15.15 25.39 -7.36
N PRO A 31 16.32 25.35 -8.02
CA PRO A 31 17.21 26.51 -8.11
C PRO A 31 16.57 27.61 -8.96
N LYS A 32 17.07 28.84 -8.83
CA LYS A 32 16.66 30.01 -9.63
C LYS A 32 16.87 29.77 -11.13
N ALA A 33 18.02 29.19 -11.48
CA ALA A 33 18.35 28.78 -12.84
C ALA A 33 19.43 27.70 -12.82
N VAL A 34 19.47 26.86 -13.86
CA VAL A 34 20.53 25.87 -14.10
C VAL A 34 21.05 26.06 -15.52
N PHE A 35 22.35 26.31 -15.65
CA PHE A 35 23.06 26.34 -16.92
C PHE A 35 23.98 25.13 -17.01
N SER A 36 23.92 24.38 -18.11
CA SER A 36 24.64 23.12 -18.29
C SER A 36 25.46 23.13 -19.58
N TRP A 37 26.76 22.84 -19.45
CA TRP A 37 27.67 22.59 -20.56
C TRP A 37 27.91 21.08 -20.69
N GLU A 38 27.25 20.47 -21.67
CA GLU A 38 27.38 19.07 -22.06
C GLU A 38 27.19 18.98 -23.58
N ILE A 39 27.95 18.10 -24.23
CA ILE A 39 27.95 17.91 -25.69
C ILE A 39 27.42 16.54 -26.09
N ASP A 40 27.39 15.58 -25.18
CA ASP A 40 26.82 14.27 -25.41
C ASP A 40 25.29 14.33 -25.41
N GLN A 41 24.70 14.04 -26.56
CA GLN A 41 23.26 14.15 -26.76
C GLN A 41 22.44 13.24 -25.83
N LEU A 42 22.94 12.03 -25.52
CA LEU A 42 22.23 11.11 -24.63
C LEU A 42 22.30 11.60 -23.18
N CYS A 43 23.47 12.05 -22.73
CA CYS A 43 23.65 12.66 -21.42
C CYS A 43 22.73 13.87 -21.23
N MET A 44 22.67 14.77 -22.22
CA MET A 44 21.78 15.93 -22.19
C MET A 44 20.31 15.52 -22.10
N ASN A 45 19.89 14.49 -22.83
CA ASN A 45 18.50 14.01 -22.79
C ASN A 45 18.15 13.42 -21.42
N VAL A 46 19.05 12.65 -20.81
CA VAL A 46 18.88 12.13 -19.44
C VAL A 46 18.85 13.27 -18.42
N SER A 47 19.80 14.20 -18.47
CA SER A 47 19.86 15.35 -17.56
C SER A 47 18.58 16.20 -17.63
N SER A 48 18.11 16.55 -18.83
CA SER A 48 16.88 17.35 -19.01
C SER A 48 15.60 16.61 -18.62
N TYR A 49 15.59 15.28 -18.66
CA TYR A 49 14.43 14.52 -18.16
C TYR A 49 14.27 14.68 -16.64
N HIS A 50 15.38 14.62 -15.89
CA HIS A 50 15.37 14.71 -14.43
C HIS A 50 15.39 16.17 -13.92
N VAL A 51 16.00 17.07 -14.67
CA VAL A 51 16.14 18.51 -14.36
C VAL A 51 15.69 19.35 -15.57
N PRO A 52 14.37 19.41 -15.87
CA PRO A 52 13.82 20.07 -17.05
C PRO A 52 14.08 21.59 -17.10
N GLU A 53 14.36 22.22 -15.96
CA GLU A 53 14.76 23.62 -15.85
C GLU A 53 16.20 23.92 -16.34
N THR A 54 16.92 22.91 -16.83
CA THR A 54 18.30 23.04 -17.30
C THR A 54 18.38 23.70 -18.68
N GLN A 55 19.09 24.82 -18.74
CA GLN A 55 19.44 25.52 -19.97
C GLN A 55 20.73 24.97 -20.56
N ARG A 56 20.65 24.40 -21.76
CA ARG A 56 21.77 23.77 -22.45
C ARG A 56 22.63 24.82 -23.15
N ARG A 57 23.92 24.83 -22.84
CA ARG A 57 24.91 25.77 -23.40
C ARG A 57 25.86 25.13 -24.41
N GLY A 58 25.88 23.80 -24.50
CA GLY A 58 26.73 23.06 -25.44
C GLY A 58 28.20 23.07 -25.01
N ASP A 59 29.11 23.28 -25.96
CA ASP A 59 30.56 23.27 -25.72
C ASP A 59 31.00 24.54 -24.98
N VAL A 60 31.64 24.36 -23.81
CA VAL A 60 32.18 25.45 -23.00
C VAL A 60 33.22 26.29 -23.75
N ALA A 61 33.97 25.70 -24.68
CA ALA A 61 34.97 26.43 -25.45
C ALA A 61 34.36 27.37 -26.50
N ALA A 62 33.10 27.14 -26.88
CA ALA A 62 32.36 27.95 -27.85
C ALA A 62 31.47 29.02 -27.20
N ASP A 63 31.30 28.97 -25.87
CA ASP A 63 30.43 29.87 -25.13
C ASP A 63 31.17 31.12 -24.62
N SER A 64 30.43 32.20 -24.36
CA SER A 64 30.97 33.49 -23.94
C SER A 64 30.67 33.77 -22.47
N PRO A 65 31.69 33.92 -21.59
CA PRO A 65 31.51 34.35 -20.22
C PRO A 65 30.79 35.70 -20.10
N ALA A 66 30.98 36.60 -21.08
CA ALA A 66 30.33 37.92 -21.10
C ALA A 66 28.84 37.82 -21.41
N ALA A 67 28.45 36.95 -22.33
CA ALA A 67 27.04 36.70 -22.62
C ALA A 67 26.33 36.08 -21.40
N LEU A 68 26.97 35.09 -20.77
CA LEU A 68 26.44 34.47 -19.55
C LEU A 68 26.34 35.47 -18.39
N ALA A 69 27.33 36.34 -18.19
CA ALA A 69 27.29 37.37 -17.15
C ALA A 69 26.08 38.31 -17.34
N ALA A 70 25.82 38.74 -18.57
CA ALA A 70 24.66 39.58 -18.90
C ALA A 70 23.33 38.84 -18.62
N GLU A 71 23.26 37.55 -18.95
CA GLU A 71 22.10 36.71 -18.70
C GLU A 71 21.83 36.50 -17.20
N ILE A 72 22.88 36.24 -16.41
CA ILE A 72 22.80 36.13 -14.94
C ILE A 72 22.33 37.46 -14.32
N LEU A 73 22.86 38.60 -14.78
CA LEU A 73 22.45 39.91 -14.29
C LEU A 73 20.99 40.23 -14.64
N ALA A 74 20.52 39.81 -15.82
CA ALA A 74 19.12 39.95 -16.20
C ALA A 74 18.18 39.06 -15.36
N LEU A 75 18.63 37.85 -14.99
CA LEU A 75 17.89 36.92 -14.14
C LEU A 75 17.83 37.36 -12.68
N ASP A 76 18.88 38.01 -12.18
CA ASP A 76 18.95 38.48 -10.79
C ASP A 76 19.54 39.91 -10.70
N PRO A 77 18.77 40.94 -11.10
CA PRO A 77 19.25 42.32 -11.11
C PRO A 77 19.69 42.83 -9.73
N ASP A 78 19.04 42.32 -8.68
CA ASP A 78 19.30 42.69 -7.28
C ASP A 78 20.51 41.97 -6.67
N LYS A 79 21.15 41.05 -7.41
CA LYS A 79 22.38 40.32 -7.01
C LYS A 79 22.24 39.58 -5.68
N THR A 80 21.04 39.06 -5.42
CA THR A 80 20.70 38.33 -4.19
C THR A 80 21.07 36.85 -4.27
N ALA A 81 21.16 36.29 -5.48
CA ALA A 81 21.40 34.89 -5.70
C ALA A 81 22.88 34.52 -5.50
N ARG A 82 23.14 33.31 -5.01
CA ARG A 82 24.50 32.73 -4.94
C ARG A 82 24.74 31.91 -6.19
N ILE A 83 25.97 31.99 -6.73
CA ILE A 83 26.39 31.21 -7.88
C ILE A 83 27.12 29.95 -7.39
N LEU A 84 26.62 28.79 -7.81
CA LEU A 84 27.19 27.47 -7.51
C LEU A 84 27.78 26.86 -8.79
N ILE A 85 29.11 26.75 -8.81
CA ILE A 85 29.86 26.04 -9.86
C ILE A 85 29.95 24.57 -9.52
N LEU A 86 29.41 23.73 -10.39
CA LEU A 86 29.56 22.27 -10.39
C LEU A 86 30.42 21.88 -11.59
N GLY A 87 31.34 20.94 -11.43
CA GLY A 87 32.22 20.57 -12.54
C GLY A 87 32.85 19.20 -12.47
N GLY A 88 32.72 18.40 -13.54
CA GLY A 88 33.42 17.11 -13.69
C GLY A 88 34.29 17.06 -14.95
N PRO A 89 35.41 17.80 -15.03
CA PRO A 89 36.24 17.84 -16.23
C PRO A 89 36.73 16.46 -16.68
N PRO A 90 36.82 16.20 -18.00
CA PRO A 90 37.20 14.89 -18.53
C PRO A 90 38.52 14.35 -17.94
N CYS A 91 38.44 13.19 -17.30
CA CYS A 91 39.58 12.54 -16.67
C CYS A 91 40.50 11.64 -17.55
N PRO A 92 40.24 11.32 -18.85
CA PRO A 92 41.05 10.34 -19.58
C PRO A 92 42.56 10.62 -19.60
N ASP A 93 42.98 11.88 -19.70
CA ASP A 93 44.40 12.26 -19.75
C ASP A 93 45.07 12.33 -18.38
N PHE A 94 44.30 12.27 -17.30
CA PHE A 94 44.80 12.15 -15.93
C PHE A 94 44.72 10.71 -15.40
N SER A 95 43.97 9.84 -16.09
CA SER A 95 43.66 8.49 -15.61
C SER A 95 44.87 7.56 -15.63
N SER A 96 45.06 6.86 -14.52
CA SER A 96 46.09 5.82 -14.36
C SER A 96 45.89 4.56 -15.21
N ILE A 97 44.73 4.46 -15.89
CA ILE A 97 44.42 3.37 -16.82
C ILE A 97 45.24 3.50 -18.12
N LYS A 98 45.57 4.74 -18.55
CA LYS A 98 46.47 4.96 -19.69
C LYS A 98 47.92 4.72 -19.29
N ALA A 99 48.71 4.11 -20.18
CA ALA A 99 50.12 3.81 -19.92
C ALA A 99 51.00 5.06 -19.76
N GLN A 100 50.68 6.12 -20.51
CA GLN A 100 51.33 7.43 -20.44
C GLN A 100 50.24 8.52 -20.50
N PRO A 101 49.70 8.95 -19.35
CA PRO A 101 48.73 10.05 -19.30
C PRO A 101 49.42 11.35 -19.74
N ALA A 102 48.82 12.06 -20.69
CA ALA A 102 49.32 13.36 -21.17
C ALA A 102 49.10 14.50 -20.16
N GLY A 103 48.32 14.24 -19.10
CA GLY A 103 47.99 15.22 -18.08
C GLY A 103 47.29 16.44 -18.67
N ARG A 104 47.60 17.62 -18.12
CA ARG A 104 47.06 18.90 -18.62
C ARG A 104 47.41 19.24 -20.07
N ALA A 105 48.51 18.69 -20.60
CA ALA A 105 48.92 18.92 -21.99
C ALA A 105 48.12 18.09 -23.00
N GLY A 106 47.33 17.13 -22.53
CA GLY A 106 46.45 16.32 -23.37
C GLY A 106 45.17 17.08 -23.78
N PRO A 107 44.54 16.68 -24.91
CA PRO A 107 43.35 17.34 -25.44
C PRO A 107 42.13 17.25 -24.53
N GLU A 108 42.01 16.20 -23.72
CA GLU A 108 40.94 16.10 -22.71
C GLU A 108 41.34 16.80 -21.41
N GLY A 109 42.62 16.74 -21.03
CA GLY A 109 43.14 17.36 -19.81
C GLY A 109 43.10 18.90 -19.84
N MET A 110 43.37 19.52 -20.99
CA MET A 110 43.34 20.98 -21.15
C MET A 110 41.96 21.60 -20.96
N LYS A 111 40.88 20.82 -21.12
CA LYS A 111 39.50 21.28 -20.89
C LYS A 111 39.26 21.71 -19.45
N PHE A 112 40.02 21.17 -18.49
CA PHE A 112 39.96 21.65 -17.11
C PHE A 112 40.55 23.07 -16.99
N ASP A 113 41.68 23.36 -17.65
CA ASP A 113 42.22 24.73 -17.70
C ASP A 113 41.23 25.69 -18.41
N GLN A 114 40.58 25.25 -19.49
CA GLN A 114 39.55 26.04 -20.18
C GLN A 114 38.35 26.38 -19.28
N MET A 115 37.85 25.42 -18.50
CA MET A 115 36.81 25.68 -17.50
C MET A 115 37.28 26.69 -16.44
N CYS A 116 38.53 26.57 -15.97
CA CYS A 116 39.09 27.53 -15.02
C CYS A 116 39.18 28.94 -15.63
N ASP A 117 39.62 29.06 -16.89
CA ASP A 117 39.68 30.33 -17.62
C ASP A 117 38.29 30.96 -17.76
N PHE A 118 37.28 30.15 -18.10
CA PHE A 118 35.89 30.58 -18.19
C PHE A 118 35.38 31.10 -16.83
N CYS A 119 35.60 30.34 -15.76
CA CYS A 119 35.19 30.72 -14.41
C CYS A 119 35.91 31.98 -13.93
N ASP A 120 37.23 32.08 -14.13
CA ASP A 120 38.03 33.25 -13.74
C ASP A 120 37.54 34.51 -14.48
N ARG A 121 37.21 34.38 -15.77
CA ARG A 121 36.67 35.50 -16.55
C ARG A 121 35.27 35.89 -16.09
N LEU A 122 34.42 34.92 -15.75
CA LEU A 122 33.08 35.17 -15.22
C LEU A 122 33.15 35.88 -13.85
N GLU A 123 34.04 35.45 -12.95
CA GLU A 123 34.29 36.12 -11.67
C GLU A 123 34.78 37.56 -11.84
N GLN A 124 35.57 37.86 -12.88
CA GLN A 124 35.99 39.23 -13.20
C GLN A 124 34.84 40.10 -13.69
N LEU A 125 33.93 39.54 -14.48
CA LEU A 125 32.77 40.24 -15.03
C LEU A 125 31.68 40.47 -13.97
N LEU A 126 31.56 39.54 -13.02
CA LEU A 126 30.63 39.59 -11.88
C LEU A 126 31.39 39.89 -10.58
N ASN A 127 32.31 40.85 -10.62
CA ASN A 127 33.23 41.14 -9.52
C ASN A 127 32.56 41.71 -8.26
N ASP A 128 31.36 42.27 -8.41
CA ASP A 128 30.52 42.79 -7.34
C ASP A 128 29.51 41.76 -6.81
N TRP A 129 29.52 40.55 -7.38
CA TRP A 129 28.73 39.43 -6.92
C TRP A 129 29.36 38.76 -5.69
N PRO A 130 28.57 38.20 -4.76
CA PRO A 130 29.12 37.39 -3.67
C PRO A 130 30.02 36.24 -4.17
N PRO A 131 31.09 35.86 -3.45
CA PRO A 131 32.05 34.86 -3.91
C PRO A 131 31.39 33.54 -4.31
N PHE A 132 31.76 33.02 -5.47
CA PHE A 132 31.14 31.81 -6.02
C PHE A 132 31.48 30.58 -5.18
N TRP A 133 30.52 29.67 -5.09
CA TRP A 133 30.71 28.35 -4.53
C TRP A 133 31.23 27.40 -5.59
N PHE A 134 32.14 26.51 -5.21
CA PHE A 134 32.70 25.51 -6.12
C PHE A 134 32.55 24.13 -5.51
N LEU A 135 32.14 23.19 -6.34
CA LEU A 135 32.26 21.76 -6.10
C LEU A 135 32.70 21.10 -7.41
N VAL A 136 34.00 20.88 -7.54
CA VAL A 136 34.63 20.34 -8.75
C VAL A 136 35.29 19.01 -8.43
N GLU A 137 35.12 18.03 -9.30
CA GLU A 137 35.58 16.66 -9.11
C GLU A 137 36.55 16.23 -10.20
N ASN A 138 37.52 15.39 -9.84
CA ASN A 138 38.27 14.60 -10.81
C ASN A 138 38.78 13.29 -10.17
N VAL A 139 39.32 12.39 -11.00
CA VAL A 139 40.07 11.23 -10.53
C VAL A 139 41.25 11.67 -9.66
N VAL A 140 41.74 10.76 -8.81
CA VAL A 140 42.93 11.04 -7.99
C VAL A 140 44.15 11.23 -8.91
N LEU A 141 44.57 12.49 -9.05
CA LEU A 141 45.70 12.88 -9.90
C LEU A 141 47.01 12.35 -9.30
N LYS A 142 47.87 11.76 -10.13
CA LYS A 142 49.17 11.22 -9.67
C LYS A 142 50.22 12.31 -9.46
N ALA A 143 50.24 13.32 -10.31
CA ALA A 143 51.23 14.38 -10.25
C ALA A 143 50.80 15.43 -9.22
N LYS A 144 51.57 15.55 -8.12
CA LYS A 144 51.30 16.55 -7.07
C LYS A 144 51.25 17.99 -7.62
N GLY A 145 52.06 18.29 -8.65
CA GLY A 145 52.05 19.59 -9.32
C GLY A 145 50.72 19.91 -10.01
N GLU A 146 50.01 18.91 -10.54
CA GLU A 146 48.67 19.12 -11.15
C GLU A 146 47.62 19.42 -10.08
N ILE A 147 47.67 18.71 -8.94
CA ILE A 147 46.79 19.00 -7.80
C ILE A 147 47.01 20.44 -7.32
N GLN A 148 48.26 20.86 -7.16
CA GLN A 148 48.61 22.22 -6.73
C GLN A 148 48.15 23.26 -7.76
N HIS A 149 48.37 23.00 -9.05
CA HIS A 149 47.93 23.87 -10.14
C HIS A 149 46.42 24.12 -10.09
N PHE A 150 45.59 23.08 -10.09
CA PHE A 150 44.12 23.25 -10.07
C PHE A 150 43.61 23.79 -8.73
N SER A 151 44.27 23.47 -7.62
CA SER A 151 43.96 24.09 -6.32
C SER A 151 44.19 25.61 -6.35
N ALA A 152 45.25 26.07 -7.00
CA ALA A 152 45.55 27.48 -7.18
C ALA A 152 44.55 28.16 -8.12
N ARG A 153 44.28 27.57 -9.30
CA ARG A 153 43.30 28.10 -10.28
C ARG A 153 41.90 28.20 -9.69
N LEU A 154 41.42 27.14 -9.05
CA LEU A 154 40.09 27.12 -8.42
C LEU A 154 40.03 27.86 -7.08
N LYS A 155 41.17 28.30 -6.52
CA LYS A 155 41.26 28.93 -5.19
C LYS A 155 40.63 28.04 -4.10
N CYS A 156 40.85 26.72 -4.18
CA CYS A 156 40.21 25.68 -3.37
C CYS A 156 41.23 24.79 -2.65
N GLN A 157 40.83 24.20 -1.52
CA GLN A 157 41.57 23.08 -0.95
C GLN A 157 41.08 21.75 -1.55
N PRO A 158 41.99 20.86 -1.96
CA PRO A 158 41.63 19.53 -2.43
C PRO A 158 41.36 18.58 -1.26
N ILE A 159 40.28 17.83 -1.34
CA ILE A 159 39.96 16.73 -0.42
C ILE A 159 39.69 15.45 -1.20
N LEU A 160 40.02 14.30 -0.61
CA LEU A 160 39.68 13.00 -1.17
C LEU A 160 38.40 12.48 -0.49
N ALA A 161 37.42 12.05 -1.27
CA ALA A 161 36.25 11.33 -0.77
C ALA A 161 36.09 10.03 -1.57
N ASP A 162 35.72 8.95 -0.88
CA ASP A 162 35.57 7.63 -1.49
C ASP A 162 34.19 7.06 -1.16
N ALA A 163 33.49 6.57 -2.18
CA ALA A 163 32.24 5.84 -2.00
C ALA A 163 32.39 4.56 -1.15
N ALA A 164 33.62 4.06 -0.97
CA ALA A 164 33.89 2.90 -0.12
C ALA A 164 33.43 3.11 1.33
N ASP A 165 33.31 4.35 1.80
CA ASP A 165 32.81 4.64 3.13
C ASP A 165 31.32 4.27 3.31
N PHE A 166 30.56 4.11 2.22
CA PHE A 166 29.21 3.52 2.24
C PHE A 166 29.23 1.98 2.28
N GLY A 167 30.40 1.34 2.16
CA GLY A 167 30.62 -0.08 2.45
C GLY A 167 30.59 -1.04 1.27
N VAL A 168 30.09 -0.63 0.08
CA VAL A 168 29.88 -1.57 -1.04
C VAL A 168 30.84 -1.36 -2.21
N VAL A 169 30.99 -0.13 -2.73
CA VAL A 169 31.82 0.15 -3.92
C VAL A 169 32.90 1.19 -3.64
N SER A 170 34.13 0.91 -4.06
CA SER A 170 35.21 1.89 -4.00
C SER A 170 35.20 2.81 -5.21
N ARG A 171 35.14 4.11 -4.99
CA ARG A 171 35.24 5.17 -6.01
C ARG A 171 35.95 6.39 -5.41
N PRO A 172 37.27 6.32 -5.17
CA PRO A 172 38.03 7.44 -4.65
C PRO A 172 38.10 8.54 -5.71
N ARG A 173 37.73 9.76 -5.33
CA ARG A 173 37.79 10.96 -6.16
C ARG A 173 38.35 12.15 -5.38
N LEU A 174 39.02 13.03 -6.12
CA LEU A 174 39.53 14.30 -5.63
C LEU A 174 38.47 15.37 -5.87
N TRP A 175 38.16 16.12 -4.82
CA TRP A 175 37.16 17.17 -4.84
C TRP A 175 37.79 18.49 -4.42
N TRP A 176 37.56 19.53 -5.20
CA TRP A 176 37.91 20.90 -4.87
C TRP A 176 36.65 21.64 -4.45
N MET A 177 36.72 22.23 -3.26
CA MET A 177 35.61 22.99 -2.71
C MET A 177 36.12 24.28 -2.08
N ARG A 178 35.45 25.40 -2.38
CA ARG A 178 35.73 26.70 -1.74
C ARG A 178 35.09 26.75 -0.35
N ARG A 179 35.67 25.98 0.57
CA ARG A 179 35.31 25.95 1.99
C ARG A 179 36.58 26.08 2.84
N ARG A 180 36.49 26.85 3.93
CA ARG A 180 37.50 26.81 4.99
C ARG A 180 37.17 25.65 5.93
N TRP A 181 38.06 24.67 5.99
CA TRP A 181 37.92 23.53 6.89
C TRP A 181 38.40 23.91 8.30
N SER A 182 37.63 23.55 9.31
CA SER A 182 37.96 23.77 10.72
C SER A 182 38.04 22.45 11.48
N THR A 183 38.81 22.40 12.57
CA THR A 183 38.89 21.23 13.45
C THR A 183 37.59 20.95 14.22
N GLN A 184 36.64 21.89 14.19
CA GLN A 184 35.34 21.80 14.85
C GLN A 184 34.20 21.47 13.88
N ASP A 185 34.50 21.25 12.60
CA ASP A 185 33.48 20.89 11.62
C ASP A 185 32.82 19.55 12.01
N VAL A 186 31.48 19.50 11.94
CA VAL A 186 30.67 18.31 12.22
C VAL A 186 29.92 17.84 10.98
N TYR A 187 29.50 16.57 10.95
CA TYR A 187 28.63 16.09 9.87
C TYR A 187 27.27 16.80 9.91
N PRO A 188 26.71 17.18 8.75
CA PRO A 188 25.42 17.87 8.67
C PRO A 188 24.33 17.13 9.43
N GLY A 189 23.60 17.84 10.31
CA GLY A 189 22.52 17.26 11.12
C GLY A 189 22.98 16.43 12.33
N THR A 190 24.27 16.45 12.66
CA THR A 190 24.83 15.71 13.81
C THR A 190 25.72 16.58 14.69
N THR A 191 26.09 16.07 15.87
CA THR A 191 27.14 16.66 16.74
C THR A 191 28.50 15.97 16.55
N SER A 192 28.61 15.00 15.64
CA SER A 192 29.82 14.20 15.45
C SER A 192 30.85 14.95 14.59
N PRO A 193 32.12 15.05 15.03
CA PRO A 193 33.15 15.76 14.27
C PRO A 193 33.49 15.03 12.98
N LEU A 194 33.84 15.78 11.93
CA LEU A 194 34.32 15.24 10.67
C LEU A 194 35.58 14.40 10.91
N ARG A 195 35.58 13.18 10.36
CA ARG A 195 36.73 12.28 10.45
C ARG A 195 37.64 12.44 9.26
N TRP A 196 38.91 12.72 9.55
CA TRP A 196 39.94 12.96 8.55
C TRP A 196 41.01 11.88 8.61
N THR A 197 41.43 11.45 7.42
CA THR A 197 42.56 10.55 7.21
C THR A 197 43.48 11.16 6.15
N LYS A 198 44.61 10.52 5.86
CA LYS A 198 45.48 10.93 4.74
C LYS A 198 45.55 9.79 3.73
N SER A 199 45.33 10.12 2.46
CA SER A 199 45.49 9.18 1.35
C SER A 199 46.15 9.87 0.17
N ALA A 200 47.16 9.25 -0.43
CA ALA A 200 47.96 9.82 -1.54
C ALA A 200 48.55 11.23 -1.27
N GLY A 201 48.78 11.59 0.00
CA GLY A 201 49.28 12.92 0.39
C GLY A 201 48.23 14.03 0.41
N VAL A 202 46.94 13.71 0.25
CA VAL A 202 45.80 14.62 0.32
C VAL A 202 44.95 14.28 1.56
N PRO A 203 44.33 15.26 2.25
CA PRO A 203 43.32 14.99 3.28
C PRO A 203 42.15 14.19 2.72
N ARG A 204 41.86 13.02 3.29
CA ARG A 204 40.71 12.18 2.94
C ARG A 204 39.63 12.33 3.99
N LEU A 205 38.46 12.79 3.57
CA LEU A 205 37.26 12.84 4.40
C LEU A 205 36.65 11.43 4.45
N GLN A 206 36.43 10.92 5.66
CA GLN A 206 35.61 9.71 5.86
C GLN A 206 34.14 10.12 5.92
N THR A 207 33.26 9.48 5.19
CA THR A 207 31.81 9.70 5.35
C THR A 207 31.36 8.86 6.57
N SER A 208 31.03 9.45 7.72
CA SER A 208 30.54 8.69 8.89
C SER A 208 29.07 8.28 8.74
N MET A 209 28.67 7.99 7.51
CA MET A 209 27.29 7.77 7.11
C MET A 209 26.90 6.30 7.32
N LYS A 210 25.60 6.01 7.32
CA LYS A 210 25.10 4.64 7.39
C LYS A 210 25.66 3.84 6.20
N THR A 211 26.18 2.65 6.47
CA THR A 211 26.61 1.71 5.43
C THR A 211 25.41 1.20 4.64
N ASP A 212 25.56 1.08 3.33
CA ASP A 212 24.56 0.50 2.45
C ASP A 212 24.39 -0.99 2.74
N ASP A 213 23.17 -1.48 2.50
CA ASP A 213 22.88 -2.92 2.49
C ASP A 213 22.98 -3.45 1.04
N PRO A 214 24.01 -4.25 0.70
CA PRO A 214 24.17 -4.77 -0.65
C PRO A 214 23.03 -5.72 -1.07
N SER A 215 22.21 -6.23 -0.15
CA SER A 215 21.06 -7.07 -0.49
C SER A 215 19.98 -6.31 -1.27
N TYR A 216 19.77 -5.02 -0.97
CA TYR A 216 18.85 -4.14 -1.69
C TYR A 216 19.31 -3.85 -3.12
N MET A 217 20.61 -3.96 -3.37
CA MET A 217 21.23 -3.71 -4.68
C MET A 217 21.17 -4.92 -5.62
N GLN A 218 20.67 -6.07 -5.16
CA GLN A 218 20.48 -7.25 -6.01
C GLN A 218 19.27 -7.08 -6.94
N VAL A 219 19.37 -7.69 -8.11
CA VAL A 219 18.30 -7.72 -9.13
C VAL A 219 17.83 -9.17 -9.33
N ALA A 220 16.59 -9.36 -9.75
CA ALA A 220 16.00 -10.69 -9.88
C ALA A 220 16.89 -11.62 -10.71
N GLY A 221 17.26 -12.76 -10.13
CA GLY A 221 18.08 -13.78 -10.79
C GLY A 221 19.59 -13.58 -10.69
N LEU A 222 20.09 -12.48 -10.10
CA LEU A 222 21.54 -12.23 -9.92
C LEU A 222 21.87 -11.93 -8.45
N ALA A 223 22.88 -12.61 -7.91
CA ALA A 223 23.37 -12.39 -6.56
C ALA A 223 24.82 -11.87 -6.55
N PHE A 224 25.15 -11.04 -5.56
CA PHE A 224 26.53 -10.67 -5.29
C PHE A 224 27.32 -11.85 -4.72
N HIS A 225 28.64 -11.79 -4.85
CA HIS A 225 29.53 -12.71 -4.16
C HIS A 225 29.31 -12.62 -2.63
N LYS A 226 29.39 -13.76 -1.95
CA LYS A 226 29.17 -13.87 -0.49
C LYS A 226 30.03 -12.90 0.32
N ASP A 227 31.27 -12.65 -0.11
CA ASP A 227 32.20 -11.76 0.58
C ASP A 227 31.82 -10.27 0.45
N VAL A 228 31.12 -9.90 -0.64
CA VAL A 228 30.54 -8.56 -0.80
C VAL A 228 29.33 -8.40 0.11
N LEU A 229 28.48 -9.42 0.21
CA LEU A 229 27.33 -9.42 1.12
C LEU A 229 27.73 -9.38 2.59
N ALA A 230 28.85 -10.01 2.93
CA ALA A 230 29.44 -9.95 4.26
C ALA A 230 30.23 -8.66 4.54
N GLY A 231 30.34 -7.73 3.58
CA GLY A 231 31.15 -6.52 3.70
C GLY A 231 32.65 -6.76 3.83
N SER A 232 33.12 -7.98 3.52
CA SER A 232 34.54 -8.38 3.61
C SER A 232 35.35 -7.93 2.39
N VAL A 233 34.70 -7.72 1.25
CA VAL A 233 35.31 -7.23 0.01
C VAL A 233 34.45 -6.12 -0.59
N SER A 234 35.07 -5.00 -0.96
CA SER A 234 34.41 -3.92 -1.69
C SER A 234 34.56 -4.12 -3.20
N LEU A 235 33.50 -3.77 -3.94
CA LEU A 235 33.51 -3.76 -5.40
C LEU A 235 34.51 -2.71 -5.92
N PRO A 236 35.25 -3.01 -7.00
CA PRO A 236 36.19 -2.07 -7.58
C PRO A 236 35.46 -0.89 -8.25
N CYS A 237 36.18 0.22 -8.45
CA CYS A 237 35.66 1.40 -9.13
C CYS A 237 35.06 1.04 -10.49
N LEU A 238 33.79 1.43 -10.68
CA LEU A 238 33.07 1.26 -11.94
C LEU A 238 33.77 2.06 -13.05
N THR A 239 34.01 1.41 -14.19
CA THR A 239 34.66 2.01 -15.37
C THR A 239 33.73 1.98 -16.58
N THR A 240 34.03 2.83 -17.56
CA THR A 240 33.32 2.86 -18.84
C THR A 240 33.68 1.63 -19.69
N PRO A 241 32.74 1.13 -20.52
CA PRO A 241 33.04 0.07 -21.47
C PRO A 241 34.07 0.53 -22.52
N ALA A 242 34.63 -0.42 -23.25
CA ALA A 242 35.50 -0.15 -24.39
C ALA A 242 34.71 0.58 -25.48
N PRO A 243 35.22 1.71 -25.99
CA PRO A 243 34.53 2.47 -27.04
C PRO A 243 34.58 1.79 -28.42
N TRP A 244 35.41 0.76 -28.59
CA TRP A 244 35.54 -0.01 -29.82
C TRP A 244 35.35 -1.51 -29.58
N PRO A 245 34.83 -2.27 -30.57
CA PRO A 245 34.60 -3.70 -30.47
C PRO A 245 35.86 -4.55 -30.17
N SER A 246 37.04 -4.04 -30.54
CA SER A 246 38.34 -4.69 -30.27
C SER A 246 38.75 -4.67 -28.79
N GLY A 247 38.00 -3.94 -27.95
CA GLY A 247 38.20 -3.89 -26.51
C GLY A 247 39.39 -3.04 -26.06
N ARG A 248 39.66 -3.01 -24.75
CA ARG A 248 40.83 -2.30 -24.18
C ARG A 248 41.98 -3.27 -23.92
N SER A 249 43.22 -2.83 -24.05
CA SER A 249 44.38 -3.59 -23.56
C SER A 249 44.42 -3.58 -22.03
N ALA A 250 44.97 -4.64 -21.43
CA ALA A 250 45.12 -4.70 -19.98
C ALA A 250 46.09 -3.59 -19.51
N PRO A 251 45.75 -2.80 -18.48
CA PRO A 251 46.65 -1.79 -17.94
C PRO A 251 47.96 -2.45 -17.46
N ARG A 252 49.13 -1.82 -17.71
CA ARG A 252 50.42 -2.38 -17.24
C ARG A 252 50.44 -2.67 -15.74
N SER A 253 49.74 -1.84 -14.95
CA SER A 253 49.57 -2.00 -13.49
C SER A 253 48.77 -3.24 -13.08
N SER A 254 48.03 -3.86 -14.00
CA SER A 254 47.23 -5.08 -13.76
C SER A 254 47.97 -6.38 -14.07
N LYS A 255 49.17 -6.30 -14.65
CA LYS A 255 49.99 -7.48 -15.00
C LYS A 255 50.37 -8.24 -13.73
N GLY A 256 49.87 -9.47 -13.59
CA GLY A 256 50.08 -10.34 -12.43
C GLY A 256 49.15 -10.09 -11.23
N ARG A 257 48.22 -9.12 -11.30
CA ARG A 257 47.25 -8.82 -10.21
C ARG A 257 45.86 -9.41 -10.42
N THR A 258 45.59 -9.97 -11.60
CA THR A 258 44.29 -10.58 -11.91
C THR A 258 44.42 -12.09 -12.01
N SER A 259 43.41 -12.81 -11.52
CA SER A 259 43.39 -14.27 -11.54
C SER A 259 43.36 -14.80 -12.98
N PRO A 260 43.97 -15.97 -13.27
CA PRO A 260 43.91 -16.57 -14.61
C PRO A 260 42.46 -16.77 -15.10
N GLN A 261 41.55 -17.09 -14.18
CA GLN A 261 40.12 -17.25 -14.48
C GLN A 261 39.46 -15.92 -14.82
N ALA A 262 39.77 -14.84 -14.10
CA ALA A 262 39.28 -13.50 -14.44
C ALA A 262 39.83 -13.04 -15.79
N HIS A 263 41.09 -13.34 -16.09
CA HIS A 263 41.70 -13.03 -17.39
C HIS A 263 41.00 -13.76 -18.55
N SER A 264 40.66 -15.04 -18.36
CA SER A 264 39.89 -15.81 -19.34
C SER A 264 38.50 -15.21 -19.58
N ARG A 265 37.76 -14.85 -18.51
CA ARG A 265 36.45 -14.17 -18.62
C ARG A 265 36.56 -12.81 -19.32
N TRP A 266 37.59 -12.03 -19.00
CA TRP A 266 37.86 -10.74 -19.62
C TRP A 266 38.13 -10.85 -21.13
N LEU A 267 38.91 -11.85 -21.54
CA LEU A 267 39.13 -12.15 -22.96
C LEU A 267 37.85 -12.63 -23.65
N GLY A 268 37.03 -13.42 -22.95
CA GLY A 268 35.73 -13.91 -23.43
C GLY A 268 34.68 -12.82 -23.64
N ASP A 269 34.69 -11.74 -22.84
CA ASP A 269 33.82 -10.56 -23.02
C ASP A 269 34.47 -9.48 -23.91
N SER A 270 35.30 -9.91 -24.88
CA SER A 270 35.97 -9.04 -25.86
C SER A 270 36.69 -7.84 -25.24
N ARG A 271 37.23 -8.00 -24.02
CA ARG A 271 37.92 -6.95 -23.26
C ARG A 271 37.09 -5.67 -23.08
N ARG A 272 35.78 -5.83 -22.91
CA ARG A 272 34.82 -4.72 -22.80
C ARG A 272 35.04 -3.83 -21.58
N PHE A 273 35.43 -4.39 -20.44
CA PHE A 273 35.76 -3.62 -19.22
C PHE A 273 37.19 -3.88 -18.79
N ALA A 274 37.69 -3.16 -17.78
CA ALA A 274 39.00 -3.45 -17.22
C ALA A 274 39.05 -4.84 -16.54
N PRO A 275 40.21 -5.54 -16.54
CA PRO A 275 40.31 -6.93 -16.10
C PRO A 275 39.78 -7.22 -14.68
N TRP A 276 39.93 -6.29 -13.73
CA TRP A 276 39.47 -6.48 -12.35
C TRP A 276 37.94 -6.54 -12.19
N HIS A 277 37.17 -6.08 -13.18
CA HIS A 277 35.71 -6.27 -13.19
C HIS A 277 35.29 -7.73 -13.39
N TYR A 278 36.24 -8.59 -13.79
CA TYR A 278 36.00 -10.01 -14.05
C TYR A 278 36.50 -10.92 -12.93
N GLU A 279 36.98 -10.35 -11.82
CA GLU A 279 37.21 -11.13 -10.60
C GLU A 279 35.88 -11.65 -10.06
N SER A 280 35.87 -12.86 -9.50
CA SER A 280 34.64 -13.50 -9.02
C SER A 280 33.91 -12.66 -7.96
N ALA A 281 34.66 -11.93 -7.13
CA ALA A 281 34.11 -11.02 -6.13
C ALA A 281 33.52 -9.72 -6.72
N ALA A 282 33.93 -9.33 -7.93
CA ALA A 282 33.48 -8.11 -8.61
C ALA A 282 32.33 -8.35 -9.61
N MET A 283 31.96 -9.61 -9.82
CA MET A 283 30.87 -10.06 -10.71
C MET A 283 29.67 -10.54 -9.89
N MET A 284 28.51 -10.61 -10.52
CA MET A 284 27.33 -11.28 -9.98
C MET A 284 27.20 -12.69 -10.55
N THR A 285 26.53 -13.57 -9.82
CA THR A 285 26.25 -14.94 -10.28
C THR A 285 24.76 -15.18 -10.41
N ASP A 286 24.35 -15.87 -11.48
CA ASP A 286 22.99 -16.36 -11.61
C ASP A 286 22.77 -17.69 -10.86
N ALA A 287 21.54 -18.20 -10.87
CA ALA A 287 21.19 -19.47 -10.23
C ALA A 287 21.94 -20.69 -10.80
N ALA A 288 22.49 -20.58 -12.02
CA ALA A 288 23.31 -21.61 -12.65
C ALA A 288 24.82 -21.44 -12.33
N GLY A 289 25.19 -20.45 -11.52
CA GLY A 289 26.57 -20.14 -11.16
C GLY A 289 27.36 -19.45 -12.28
N ARG A 290 26.70 -18.94 -13.33
CA ARG A 290 27.37 -18.20 -14.41
C ARG A 290 27.68 -16.78 -13.95
N TYR A 291 28.86 -16.29 -14.31
CA TYR A 291 29.32 -14.96 -13.93
C TYR A 291 28.82 -13.89 -14.91
N HIS A 292 28.25 -12.82 -14.36
CA HIS A 292 27.72 -11.67 -15.09
C HIS A 292 28.39 -10.39 -14.59
N VAL A 293 28.78 -9.50 -15.51
CA VAL A 293 29.18 -8.14 -15.13
C VAL A 293 27.97 -7.40 -14.54
N LEU A 294 28.23 -6.42 -13.67
CA LEU A 294 27.16 -5.69 -12.99
C LEU A 294 26.22 -5.01 -14.01
N PRO A 295 24.90 -5.29 -13.98
CA PRO A 295 23.91 -4.62 -14.83
C PRO A 295 23.83 -3.11 -14.59
N PRO A 296 23.34 -2.30 -15.55
CA PRO A 296 23.18 -0.85 -15.36
C PRO A 296 22.39 -0.48 -14.11
N LEU A 297 21.27 -1.15 -13.84
CA LEU A 297 20.43 -0.94 -12.67
C LEU A 297 21.21 -1.12 -11.35
N VAL A 298 22.06 -2.13 -11.28
CA VAL A 298 22.92 -2.35 -10.10
C VAL A 298 23.94 -1.22 -9.95
N LYS A 299 24.51 -0.74 -11.06
CA LYS A 299 25.45 0.40 -11.06
C LYS A 299 24.76 1.72 -10.68
N GLU A 300 23.50 1.93 -11.06
CA GLU A 300 22.68 3.07 -10.63
C GLU A 300 22.52 3.07 -9.11
N ARG A 301 22.08 1.94 -8.54
CA ARG A 301 21.92 1.76 -7.09
C ARG A 301 23.24 1.91 -6.34
N LEU A 302 24.34 1.35 -6.86
CA LEU A 302 25.69 1.51 -6.28
C LEU A 302 26.18 2.95 -6.27
N HIS A 303 25.62 3.83 -7.12
CA HIS A 303 25.91 5.26 -7.11
C HIS A 303 24.83 6.10 -6.42
N HIS A 304 23.82 5.44 -5.83
CA HIS A 304 22.64 6.05 -5.21
C HIS A 304 21.77 6.87 -6.16
N TYR A 305 21.75 6.54 -7.46
CA TYR A 305 20.72 7.03 -8.38
C TYR A 305 19.39 6.29 -8.15
N PRO A 306 18.25 6.93 -8.46
CA PRO A 306 16.99 6.24 -8.66
C PRO A 306 17.13 5.09 -9.67
N ASP A 307 16.32 4.05 -9.49
CA ASP A 307 16.23 2.95 -10.46
C ASP A 307 15.84 3.51 -11.83
N ASP A 308 16.53 3.03 -12.87
CA ASP A 308 16.33 3.42 -14.26
C ASP A 308 16.58 4.91 -14.56
N TYR A 309 17.37 5.58 -13.72
CA TYR A 309 17.79 6.97 -13.97
C TYR A 309 18.44 7.16 -15.36
N THR A 310 19.21 6.17 -15.85
CA THR A 310 19.85 6.23 -17.17
C THR A 310 19.04 5.55 -18.29
N ALA A 311 17.84 5.05 -18.00
CA ALA A 311 17.00 4.43 -19.01
C ALA A 311 16.45 5.50 -19.95
N HIS A 312 16.73 5.36 -21.25
CA HIS A 312 16.26 6.27 -22.28
C HIS A 312 16.00 5.50 -23.58
N PRO A 313 14.97 5.83 -24.39
CA PRO A 313 14.63 5.08 -25.61
C PRO A 313 15.76 4.93 -26.63
N HIS A 314 16.70 5.88 -26.62
CA HIS A 314 17.85 5.92 -27.53
C HIS A 314 19.17 5.48 -26.88
N ALA A 315 19.17 5.05 -25.63
CA ALA A 315 20.37 4.60 -24.93
C ALA A 315 20.40 3.07 -24.83
N ASP A 316 21.47 2.46 -25.35
CA ASP A 316 21.69 1.02 -25.18
C ASP A 316 22.33 0.68 -23.82
N VAL A 317 22.58 -0.62 -23.57
CA VAL A 317 23.19 -1.07 -22.31
C VAL A 317 24.62 -0.52 -22.11
N ASN A 318 25.39 -0.37 -23.18
CA ASN A 318 26.75 0.17 -23.11
C ASN A 318 26.73 1.69 -22.88
N ASP A 319 25.78 2.40 -23.46
CA ASP A 319 25.55 3.83 -23.21
C ASP A 319 25.23 4.07 -21.74
N ARG A 320 24.33 3.27 -21.16
CA ARG A 320 24.02 3.32 -19.72
C ARG A 320 25.27 3.07 -18.87
N HIS A 321 26.08 2.07 -19.22
CA HIS A 321 27.35 1.83 -18.54
C HIS A 321 28.36 2.96 -18.69
N ARG A 322 28.42 3.61 -19.85
CA ARG A 322 29.30 4.75 -20.11
C ARG A 322 28.90 5.97 -19.29
N MET A 323 27.61 6.30 -19.27
CA MET A 323 27.03 7.37 -18.46
C MET A 323 27.35 7.18 -16.98
N LEU A 324 27.07 6.00 -16.42
CA LEU A 324 27.36 5.69 -15.01
C LEU A 324 28.86 5.64 -14.69
N GLY A 325 29.68 5.13 -15.61
CA GLY A 325 31.14 5.13 -15.45
C GLY A 325 31.69 6.54 -15.25
N ASN A 326 31.15 7.51 -15.98
CA ASN A 326 31.57 8.92 -15.92
C ASN A 326 30.83 9.73 -14.85
N SER A 327 29.65 9.32 -14.39
CA SER A 327 28.82 10.09 -13.45
C SER A 327 29.44 10.25 -12.06
N TRP A 328 28.90 11.17 -11.25
CA TRP A 328 29.23 11.22 -9.83
C TRP A 328 28.52 10.14 -9.03
N HIS A 329 29.01 9.89 -7.82
CA HIS A 329 28.32 9.09 -6.80
C HIS A 329 27.45 10.01 -5.94
N LEU A 330 26.12 9.86 -5.99
CA LEU A 330 25.19 10.83 -5.42
C LEU A 330 25.29 10.93 -3.90
N GLY A 331 25.58 9.82 -3.19
CA GLY A 331 25.81 9.86 -1.73
C GLY A 331 26.95 10.79 -1.31
N VAL A 332 28.05 10.83 -2.09
CA VAL A 332 29.19 11.71 -1.82
C VAL A 332 28.82 13.16 -2.14
N VAL A 333 28.18 13.40 -3.29
CA VAL A 333 27.72 14.74 -3.71
C VAL A 333 26.76 15.34 -2.69
N ARG A 334 25.79 14.57 -2.19
CA ARG A 334 24.85 14.99 -1.15
C ARG A 334 25.58 15.50 0.09
N LEU A 335 26.53 14.71 0.61
CA LEU A 335 27.31 15.09 1.78
C LEU A 335 28.13 16.37 1.51
N LEU A 336 28.82 16.45 0.37
CA LEU A 336 29.67 17.59 0.04
C LEU A 336 28.87 18.87 -0.19
N LEU A 337 27.70 18.81 -0.84
CA LEU A 337 26.81 19.97 -0.99
C LEU A 337 26.27 20.44 0.36
N LEU A 338 25.83 19.52 1.23
CA LEU A 338 25.41 19.87 2.59
C LEU A 338 26.55 20.53 3.38
N LEU A 339 27.77 20.00 3.25
CA LEU A 339 28.97 20.59 3.87
C LEU A 339 29.30 21.97 3.29
N LEU A 340 29.26 22.15 1.97
CA LEU A 340 29.51 23.44 1.33
C LEU A 340 28.62 24.52 1.92
N LEU A 341 27.32 24.22 2.02
CA LEU A 341 26.30 25.13 2.52
C LEU A 341 26.31 25.28 4.06
N ALA A 342 26.76 24.25 4.79
CA ALA A 342 26.97 24.29 6.25
C ALA A 342 27.86 25.43 6.70
N SER A 343 28.95 25.61 5.94
CA SER A 343 30.05 26.51 6.29
C SER A 343 29.67 27.99 6.29
N GLN A 344 28.43 28.30 5.87
CA GLN A 344 27.92 29.65 5.68
C GLN A 344 26.90 30.05 6.75
N VAL A 345 26.44 29.11 7.59
CA VAL A 345 25.67 29.45 8.78
C VAL A 345 26.66 29.92 9.84
N GLN A 346 26.80 31.24 9.98
CA GLN A 346 27.41 31.82 11.19
C GLN A 346 26.77 31.11 12.39
N PRO A 347 27.53 30.47 13.29
CA PRO A 347 26.97 30.13 14.57
C PRO A 347 26.63 31.49 15.19
N HIS A 348 25.35 31.87 15.18
CA HIS A 348 24.84 32.56 16.36
C HIS A 348 25.05 31.56 17.48
N ALA A 349 26.25 31.60 18.07
CA ALA A 349 26.45 31.26 19.45
C ALA A 349 25.51 32.21 20.19
N ALA A 350 24.25 31.81 20.29
CA ALA A 350 23.42 32.19 21.40
C ALA A 350 24.13 31.60 22.62
N GLN A 351 25.20 32.29 23.06
CA GLN A 351 25.44 32.41 24.48
C GLN A 351 24.07 32.79 25.04
N LEU A 352 23.45 31.86 25.74
CA LEU A 352 22.45 32.19 26.73
C LEU A 352 23.19 32.99 27.81
N THR A 353 23.55 34.24 27.50
CA THR A 353 23.77 35.24 28.51
C THR A 353 22.39 35.39 29.15
N ARG A 354 22.27 34.87 30.38
CA ARG A 354 21.23 35.30 31.30
C ARG A 354 21.37 36.81 31.42
N SER A 355 20.63 37.55 30.60
CA SER A 355 20.36 38.94 30.92
C SER A 355 19.47 38.89 32.16
N PRO A 356 19.89 39.44 33.30
CA PRO A 356 19.31 39.16 34.62
C PRO A 356 17.88 39.70 34.83
N THR A 357 17.19 40.14 33.78
CA THR A 357 15.91 40.86 33.87
C THR A 357 14.78 40.31 33.02
N ARG A 358 14.95 39.22 32.24
CA ARG A 358 13.90 38.72 31.32
C ARG A 358 13.61 37.23 31.48
N SER A 359 12.32 36.89 31.63
CA SER A 359 11.81 35.52 31.67
C SER A 359 11.83 34.86 30.28
N ALA A 360 11.76 33.53 30.22
CA ALA A 360 11.72 32.77 28.97
C ALA A 360 10.43 33.05 28.17
N LEU A 361 9.29 33.19 28.84
CA LEU A 361 8.02 33.57 28.20
C LEU A 361 8.06 34.98 27.64
N GLN A 362 8.60 35.96 28.37
CA GLN A 362 8.75 37.33 27.89
C GLN A 362 9.61 37.40 26.62
N ARG A 363 10.69 36.60 26.59
CA ARG A 363 11.52 36.47 25.39
C ARG A 363 10.76 35.84 24.22
N MET A 364 9.88 34.87 24.48
CA MET A 364 9.04 34.29 23.44
C MET A 364 8.02 35.28 22.87
N ILE A 365 7.41 36.09 23.73
CA ILE A 365 6.47 37.15 23.32
C ILE A 365 7.19 38.16 22.43
N GLU A 366 8.33 38.70 22.88
CA GLU A 366 9.15 39.62 22.07
C GLU A 366 9.57 38.98 20.73
N TRP A 367 9.93 37.70 20.77
CA TRP A 367 10.32 36.98 19.56
C TRP A 367 9.17 36.83 18.56
N SER A 368 7.94 36.62 19.05
CA SER A 368 6.73 36.57 18.22
C SER A 368 6.39 37.91 17.58
N LEU A 369 6.65 39.03 18.28
CA LEU A 369 6.42 40.38 17.75
C LEU A 369 7.37 40.73 16.60
N VAL A 370 8.62 40.26 16.66
CA VAL A 370 9.60 40.43 15.57
C VAL A 370 9.34 39.45 14.42
N ASN A 371 8.64 38.34 14.68
CA ASN A 371 8.40 37.26 13.72
C ASN A 371 6.92 36.85 13.74
N PRO A 372 6.00 37.70 13.26
CA PRO A 372 4.58 37.39 13.26
C PRO A 372 4.31 36.12 12.45
N ALA A 373 3.46 35.24 13.00
CA ALA A 373 3.03 34.04 12.31
C ALA A 373 2.14 34.44 11.11
N PRO A 374 2.38 33.88 9.90
CA PRO A 374 1.44 34.03 8.81
C PRO A 374 0.13 33.31 9.18
N LEU A 375 -1.02 33.97 9.00
CA LEU A 375 -2.33 33.46 9.39
C LEU A 375 -3.12 32.98 8.18
N GLY A 376 -3.57 31.74 8.26
CA GLY A 376 -4.36 31.08 7.22
C GLY A 376 -3.53 30.58 6.04
N PRO A 377 -4.15 29.78 5.14
CA PRO A 377 -3.51 29.39 3.91
C PRO A 377 -3.18 30.64 3.09
N THR A 378 -2.01 30.67 2.48
CA THR A 378 -1.72 31.67 1.44
C THR A 378 -2.86 31.65 0.40
N PRO A 379 -3.26 32.81 -0.15
CA PRO A 379 -4.05 32.81 -1.37
C PRO A 379 -3.36 31.88 -2.36
N ASP A 380 -4.08 30.94 -2.96
CA ASP A 380 -3.54 30.13 -4.05
C ASP A 380 -3.07 31.11 -5.12
N SER A 381 -1.75 31.33 -5.19
CA SER A 381 -1.14 32.19 -6.20
C SER A 381 -1.04 31.47 -7.55
N ALA A 382 -1.38 30.18 -7.61
CA ALA A 382 -1.38 29.40 -8.82
C ALA A 382 -2.72 29.54 -9.53
N GLU A 383 -2.72 30.21 -10.69
CA GLU A 383 -3.82 30.10 -11.64
C GLU A 383 -4.09 28.62 -11.97
N PRO A 384 -5.37 28.20 -12.10
CA PRO A 384 -5.70 26.84 -12.49
C PRO A 384 -5.04 26.52 -13.84
N PRO A 385 -4.48 25.31 -14.03
CA PRO A 385 -3.95 24.92 -15.33
C PRO A 385 -5.10 24.89 -16.34
N LEU A 386 -5.15 25.89 -17.20
CA LEU A 386 -6.10 25.95 -18.30
C LEU A 386 -5.40 25.47 -19.58
N VAL A 387 -6.04 24.53 -20.30
CA VAL A 387 -5.70 24.26 -21.69
C VAL A 387 -6.14 25.50 -22.48
N PRO A 388 -5.24 26.22 -23.17
CA PRO A 388 -5.67 27.35 -23.98
C PRO A 388 -6.60 26.88 -25.10
N PRO A 389 -7.52 27.73 -25.58
CA PRO A 389 -8.38 27.38 -26.71
C PRO A 389 -7.55 26.91 -27.90
N CYS A 390 -7.90 25.76 -28.47
CA CYS A 390 -7.19 25.15 -29.60
C CYS A 390 -8.17 24.64 -30.66
N ALA A 391 -7.70 24.52 -31.90
CA ALA A 391 -8.55 24.30 -33.06
C ALA A 391 -8.73 22.82 -33.44
N GLY A 392 -8.08 21.89 -32.74
CA GLY A 392 -8.14 20.47 -33.11
C GLY A 392 -7.70 19.49 -32.01
N MET A 393 -8.20 18.26 -32.12
CA MET A 393 -8.04 17.20 -31.11
C MET A 393 -6.57 16.79 -30.86
N ARG A 394 -5.72 16.81 -31.89
CA ARG A 394 -4.27 16.51 -31.75
C ARG A 394 -3.51 17.61 -31.02
N GLU A 395 -3.88 18.87 -31.26
CA GLU A 395 -3.28 20.02 -30.59
C GLU A 395 -3.72 20.06 -29.12
N HIS A 396 -5.01 19.79 -28.86
CA HIS A 396 -5.53 19.59 -27.51
C HIS A 396 -4.79 18.47 -26.75
N TRP A 397 -4.58 17.31 -27.40
CA TRP A 397 -3.83 16.20 -26.81
C TRP A 397 -2.38 16.60 -26.47
N ALA A 398 -1.68 17.27 -27.38
CA ALA A 398 -0.31 17.72 -27.16
C ALA A 398 -0.19 18.78 -26.05
N LEU A 399 -1.17 19.68 -25.93
CA LEU A 399 -1.23 20.69 -24.88
C LEU A 399 -1.58 20.06 -23.51
N ALA A 400 -2.54 19.13 -23.49
CA ALA A 400 -2.93 18.40 -22.29
C ALA A 400 -1.80 17.53 -21.72
N GLN A 401 -0.96 16.92 -22.58
CA GLN A 401 0.21 16.15 -22.15
C GLN A 401 1.28 16.99 -21.42
N ARG A 402 1.28 18.32 -21.59
CA ARG A 402 2.23 19.23 -20.95
C ARG A 402 1.71 19.80 -19.63
N LEU A 403 0.44 19.57 -19.30
CA LEU A 403 -0.16 20.02 -18.04
C LEU A 403 0.18 19.06 -16.91
N ILE A 404 0.72 19.60 -15.83
CA ILE A 404 0.96 18.85 -14.59
C ILE A 404 -0.32 18.89 -13.77
N HIS A 405 -0.92 17.71 -13.58
CA HIS A 405 -2.10 17.52 -12.73
C HIS A 405 -1.88 18.15 -11.34
N PRO A 406 -2.87 18.85 -10.75
CA PRO A 406 -2.72 19.52 -9.45
C PRO A 406 -2.18 18.59 -8.33
N SER A 407 -2.58 17.31 -8.32
CA SER A 407 -2.07 16.31 -7.35
C SER A 407 -0.63 15.84 -7.62
N LEU A 408 -0.08 16.11 -8.80
CA LEU A 408 1.33 15.85 -9.15
C LEU A 408 2.21 17.09 -8.96
N ARG A 409 1.62 18.24 -8.61
CA ARG A 409 2.37 19.44 -8.22
C ARG A 409 2.82 19.26 -6.76
N THR A 410 4.10 19.41 -6.52
CA THR A 410 4.61 19.58 -5.15
C THR A 410 4.09 20.90 -4.62
N GLN A 411 3.10 20.87 -3.73
CA GLN A 411 2.68 22.08 -3.04
C GLN A 411 3.84 22.59 -2.16
N PRO A 412 4.15 23.90 -2.19
CA PRO A 412 5.10 24.44 -1.25
C PRO A 412 4.58 24.18 0.17
N PRO A 413 5.43 23.73 1.11
CA PRO A 413 5.02 23.63 2.51
C PRO A 413 4.47 24.97 2.99
N GLU A 414 3.42 24.92 3.82
CA GLU A 414 2.75 26.11 4.33
C GLU A 414 3.78 27.11 4.91
N PRO A 415 3.70 28.42 4.60
CA PRO A 415 4.70 29.38 5.06
C PRO A 415 4.87 29.40 6.59
N ALA A 416 3.80 29.11 7.34
CA ALA A 416 3.87 28.91 8.78
C ALA A 416 4.77 27.72 9.13
N LEU A 417 4.59 26.59 8.48
CA LEU A 417 5.38 25.36 8.68
C LEU A 417 6.84 25.54 8.27
N VAL A 418 7.10 26.24 7.16
CA VAL A 418 8.46 26.58 6.72
C VAL A 418 9.15 27.43 7.77
N ARG A 419 8.51 28.53 8.21
CA ARG A 419 9.08 29.42 9.24
C ARG A 419 9.30 28.67 10.56
N VAL A 420 8.33 27.89 11.02
CA VAL A 420 8.47 27.09 12.25
C VAL A 420 9.65 26.13 12.14
N THR A 421 9.76 25.43 11.00
CA THR A 421 10.86 24.48 10.76
C THR A 421 12.21 25.18 10.72
N GLU A 422 12.33 26.30 10.01
CA GLU A 422 13.53 27.13 9.98
C GLU A 422 13.95 27.59 11.38
N ARG A 423 13.00 28.04 12.20
CA ARG A 423 13.28 28.51 13.56
C ARG A 423 13.65 27.37 14.51
N LEU A 424 13.02 26.21 14.37
CA LEU A 424 13.41 25.00 15.10
C LEU A 424 14.84 24.60 14.74
N LEU A 425 15.20 24.64 13.46
CA LEU A 425 16.54 24.35 12.99
C LEU A 425 17.59 25.35 13.51
N GLN A 426 17.24 26.63 13.62
CA GLN A 426 18.12 27.68 14.16
C GLN A 426 18.36 27.55 15.67
N ASN A 427 17.38 26.99 16.42
CA ASN A 427 17.45 26.85 17.88
C ASN A 427 17.60 25.39 18.34
N LEU A 428 17.97 24.47 17.44
CA LEU A 428 18.05 23.02 17.71
C LEU A 428 18.82 22.67 18.99
N ALA A 429 19.89 23.40 19.29
CA ALA A 429 20.73 23.19 20.46
C ALA A 429 20.06 23.60 21.79
N THR A 430 19.17 24.60 21.78
CA THR A 430 18.59 25.23 22.98
C THR A 430 17.09 25.03 23.11
N ILE A 431 16.41 24.54 22.07
CA ILE A 431 14.94 24.46 21.99
C ILE A 431 14.31 23.63 23.12
N ARG A 432 14.97 22.55 23.56
CA ARG A 432 14.47 21.72 24.67
C ARG A 432 14.49 22.49 25.99
N GLN A 433 15.56 23.22 26.26
CA GLN A 433 15.71 24.03 27.47
C GLN A 433 14.74 25.21 27.46
N LEU A 434 14.60 25.88 26.30
CA LEU A 434 13.67 27.00 26.12
C LEU A 434 12.21 26.55 26.31
N ARG A 435 11.80 25.43 25.69
CA ARG A 435 10.46 24.85 25.87
C ARG A 435 10.18 24.52 27.33
N ARG A 436 11.16 23.93 28.02
CA ARG A 436 10.97 23.57 29.43
C ARG A 436 10.76 24.80 30.30
N ALA A 437 11.61 25.82 30.13
CA ALA A 437 11.49 27.08 30.87
C ALA A 437 10.15 27.79 30.61
N VAL A 438 9.68 27.81 29.36
CA VAL A 438 8.36 28.39 29.01
C VAL A 438 7.21 27.60 29.62
N LEU A 439 7.28 26.26 29.63
CA LEU A 439 6.25 25.43 30.23
C LEU A 439 6.19 25.59 31.76
N ASP A 440 7.35 25.71 32.41
CA ASP A 440 7.43 25.94 33.85
C ASP A 440 6.81 27.33 34.19
N GLU A 441 7.15 28.39 33.46
CA GLU A 441 6.55 29.74 33.62
C GLU A 441 5.03 29.77 33.31
N LEU A 442 4.57 29.01 32.31
CA LEU A 442 3.13 28.91 32.02
C LEU A 442 2.37 28.16 33.12
N ALA A 443 2.98 27.16 33.75
CA ALA A 443 2.36 26.44 34.85
C ALA A 443 2.18 27.35 36.08
N GLU A 444 3.15 28.21 36.36
CA GLU A 444 3.06 29.25 37.39
C GLU A 444 1.93 30.25 37.06
N LEU A 445 1.87 30.74 35.82
CA LEU A 445 0.80 31.66 35.38
C LEU A 445 -0.60 31.05 35.47
N VAL A 446 -0.76 29.75 35.19
CA VAL A 446 -2.06 29.06 35.35
C VAL A 446 -2.49 29.04 36.82
N GLN A 447 -1.54 28.87 37.75
CA GLN A 447 -1.86 28.95 39.18
C GLN A 447 -2.23 30.37 39.60
N GLU A 448 -1.51 31.38 39.11
CA GLU A 448 -1.81 32.79 39.37
C GLU A 448 -3.16 33.25 38.79
N TRP A 449 -3.59 32.68 37.66
CA TRP A 449 -4.82 33.03 36.94
C TRP A 449 -6.02 32.12 37.28
N ALA A 450 -5.89 31.24 38.28
CA ALA A 450 -6.94 30.31 38.65
C ALA A 450 -8.25 31.03 39.04
N GLU A 451 -8.17 32.01 39.95
CA GLU A 451 -9.33 32.79 40.40
C GLU A 451 -9.98 33.56 39.24
N ILE A 452 -9.18 34.20 38.38
CA ILE A 452 -9.67 34.93 37.20
C ILE A 452 -10.42 33.99 36.24
N THR A 453 -9.92 32.77 36.09
CA THR A 453 -10.53 31.76 35.22
C THR A 453 -11.82 31.21 35.81
N GLU A 454 -11.88 30.98 37.12
CA GLU A 454 -13.08 30.56 37.83
C GLU A 454 -14.19 31.63 37.78
N ASP A 455 -13.83 32.90 38.02
CA ASP A 455 -14.76 34.03 37.94
C ASP A 455 -15.33 34.21 36.53
N TRP A 456 -14.48 34.11 35.50
CA TRP A 456 -14.91 34.16 34.10
C TRP A 456 -15.85 32.99 33.77
N LEU A 457 -15.50 31.78 34.22
CA LEU A 457 -16.30 30.57 33.98
C LEU A 457 -17.67 30.63 34.67
N ALA A 458 -17.77 31.31 35.82
CA ALA A 458 -19.03 31.59 36.50
C ALA A 458 -19.91 32.59 35.74
N GLN A 459 -19.32 33.49 34.96
CA GLN A 459 -20.04 34.54 34.22
C GLN A 459 -20.54 34.09 32.84
N VAL A 460 -19.92 33.08 32.22
CA VAL A 460 -20.39 32.57 30.91
C VAL A 460 -21.69 31.77 31.04
N ALA A 461 -22.45 31.74 29.95
CA ALA A 461 -23.72 31.01 29.88
C ALA A 461 -23.53 29.50 30.17
N PRO A 462 -24.52 28.82 30.78
CA PRO A 462 -24.38 27.42 31.19
C PRO A 462 -23.91 26.47 30.07
N HIS A 463 -24.48 26.60 28.87
CA HIS A 463 -24.11 25.78 27.72
C HIS A 463 -22.66 26.02 27.24
N ILE A 464 -22.09 27.20 27.47
CA ILE A 464 -20.69 27.54 27.17
C ILE A 464 -19.78 27.00 28.28
N ARG A 465 -20.20 27.14 29.54
CA ARG A 465 -19.50 26.62 30.71
C ARG A 465 -19.26 25.11 30.60
N ASP A 466 -20.27 24.37 30.14
CA ASP A 466 -20.18 22.93 29.98
C ASP A 466 -19.11 22.52 28.95
N VAL A 467 -18.93 23.29 27.87
CA VAL A 467 -17.87 23.05 26.87
C VAL A 467 -16.48 23.14 27.48
N TYR A 468 -16.26 24.10 28.38
CA TYR A 468 -14.95 24.34 28.99
C TYR A 468 -14.67 23.51 30.25
N THR A 469 -15.66 22.75 30.74
CA THR A 469 -15.58 21.90 31.93
C THR A 469 -15.79 20.39 31.64
N GLN A 470 -16.19 20.02 30.42
CA GLN A 470 -16.48 18.63 30.05
C GLN A 470 -15.27 17.68 30.25
N GLY A 471 -15.54 16.53 30.88
CA GLY A 471 -14.60 15.43 31.04
C GLY A 471 -13.79 15.41 32.34
N GLY A 472 -14.16 16.20 33.36
CA GLY A 472 -13.48 16.20 34.66
C GLY A 472 -12.05 16.74 34.60
N ARG A 473 -11.75 17.63 33.65
CA ARG A 473 -10.44 18.26 33.50
C ARG A 473 -10.26 19.32 34.57
N GLU A 474 -9.43 19.03 35.57
CA GLU A 474 -8.87 20.03 36.48
C GLU A 474 -7.43 20.37 36.05
N PRO A 475 -7.09 21.67 35.86
CA PRO A 475 -7.97 22.84 35.89
C PRO A 475 -8.83 23.02 34.61
N PRO A 476 -9.92 23.81 34.65
CA PRO A 476 -10.76 24.12 33.48
C PRO A 476 -9.96 24.85 32.39
N ALA A 477 -10.54 24.96 31.18
CA ALA A 477 -9.87 25.64 30.07
C ALA A 477 -9.50 27.09 30.43
N GLN A 478 -8.21 27.44 30.28
CA GLN A 478 -7.64 28.72 30.71
C GLN A 478 -7.85 29.83 29.66
N ILE A 479 -9.11 30.07 29.27
CA ILE A 479 -9.48 31.01 28.21
C ILE A 479 -9.02 32.46 28.48
N PRO A 480 -9.19 33.02 29.70
CA PRO A 480 -8.68 34.38 29.99
C PRO A 480 -7.17 34.50 29.80
N LEU A 481 -6.41 33.52 30.28
CA LEU A 481 -4.94 33.47 30.12
C LEU A 481 -4.53 33.32 28.65
N LEU A 482 -5.23 32.49 27.88
CA LEU A 482 -5.00 32.35 26.43
C LEU A 482 -5.19 33.70 25.70
N CYS A 483 -6.32 34.38 25.94
CA CYS A 483 -6.58 35.68 25.34
C CYS A 483 -5.55 36.74 25.78
N PHE A 484 -5.11 36.70 27.03
CA PHE A 484 -4.03 37.56 27.53
C PHE A 484 -2.71 37.35 26.77
N LEU A 485 -2.30 36.10 26.58
CA LEU A 485 -1.07 35.78 25.83
C LEU A 485 -1.19 36.18 24.35
N LEU A 486 -2.33 35.92 23.72
CA LEU A 486 -2.58 36.30 22.32
C LEU A 486 -2.53 37.83 22.11
N ARG A 487 -3.10 38.61 23.05
CA ARG A 487 -2.98 40.09 23.02
C ARG A 487 -1.54 40.55 23.12
N ARG A 488 -0.74 39.92 23.99
CA ARG A 488 0.70 40.23 24.15
C ARG A 488 1.51 39.90 22.90
N MET A 489 1.09 38.89 22.13
CA MET A 489 1.70 38.50 20.85
C MET A 489 1.16 39.31 19.66
N GLN A 490 0.28 40.30 19.88
CA GLN A 490 -0.42 41.04 18.82
C GLN A 490 -1.12 40.13 17.82
N TYR A 491 -1.79 39.09 18.30
CA TYR A 491 -2.53 38.17 17.45
C TYR A 491 -3.69 38.92 16.73
N PRO A 492 -3.77 38.87 15.38
CA PRO A 492 -4.83 39.49 14.61
C PRO A 492 -6.22 38.89 14.89
N GLY A 493 -7.22 39.74 15.11
CA GLY A 493 -8.61 39.33 15.36
C GLY A 493 -8.84 38.78 16.79
N VAL A 494 -7.96 39.10 17.74
CA VAL A 494 -8.03 38.57 19.11
C VAL A 494 -9.25 39.06 19.89
N GLU A 495 -9.77 40.26 19.60
CA GLU A 495 -10.95 40.78 20.31
C GLU A 495 -12.23 40.08 19.85
N GLU A 496 -12.37 39.85 18.54
CA GLU A 496 -13.46 39.07 17.97
C GLU A 496 -13.40 37.62 18.48
N LEU A 497 -12.22 37.00 18.47
CA LEU A 497 -12.03 35.66 19.02
C LEU A 497 -12.34 35.60 20.52
N SER A 498 -11.93 36.62 21.29
CA SER A 498 -12.23 36.69 22.73
C SER A 498 -13.73 36.84 22.98
N ALA A 499 -14.43 37.59 22.13
CA ALA A 499 -15.89 37.72 22.20
C ALA A 499 -16.59 36.40 21.87
N ASP A 500 -16.16 35.68 20.82
CA ASP A 500 -16.70 34.39 20.44
C ASP A 500 -16.46 33.31 21.52
N LEU A 501 -15.27 33.30 22.14
CA LEU A 501 -14.96 32.36 23.22
C LEU A 501 -15.76 32.62 24.50
N HIS A 502 -16.23 33.85 24.71
CA HIS A 502 -17.03 34.25 25.89
C HIS A 502 -18.54 34.11 25.66
N HIS A 503 -19.04 34.50 24.48
CA HIS A 503 -20.48 34.54 24.16
C HIS A 503 -20.95 33.39 23.25
N GLY A 504 -20.02 32.59 22.71
CA GLY A 504 -20.30 31.56 21.71
C GLY A 504 -20.14 32.08 20.28
N PHE A 505 -19.97 31.15 19.34
CA PHE A 505 -19.79 31.47 17.92
C PHE A 505 -21.14 31.68 17.22
N VAL A 506 -21.29 32.79 16.49
CA VAL A 506 -22.48 33.07 15.68
C VAL A 506 -22.45 32.24 14.39
N LEU A 507 -23.31 31.22 14.30
CA LEU A 507 -23.34 30.28 13.17
C LEU A 507 -24.24 30.73 12.00
N LEU A 508 -25.08 31.75 12.20
CA LEU A 508 -26.03 32.26 11.22
C LEU A 508 -25.93 33.79 11.08
N GLY A 509 -26.08 34.30 9.86
CA GLY A 509 -25.97 35.74 9.56
C GLY A 509 -24.58 36.14 9.06
N GLN A 510 -24.25 37.43 9.16
CA GLN A 510 -22.97 37.97 8.70
C GLN A 510 -21.84 37.56 9.65
N MET A 511 -21.02 36.58 9.24
CA MET A 511 -19.87 36.14 10.02
C MET A 511 -18.77 37.21 10.05
N HIS A 512 -18.13 37.38 11.21
CA HIS A 512 -16.96 38.23 11.34
C HIS A 512 -15.79 37.72 10.46
N ALA A 513 -14.94 38.63 10.00
CA ALA A 513 -13.74 38.25 9.27
C ALA A 513 -12.73 37.63 10.24
N GLY A 514 -12.79 36.30 10.43
CA GLY A 514 -11.82 35.59 11.26
C GLY A 514 -10.40 35.65 10.69
N SER A 515 -9.40 35.57 11.55
CA SER A 515 -8.00 35.47 11.14
C SER A 515 -7.75 34.15 10.41
N GLY A 516 -7.49 34.23 9.10
CA GLY A 516 -7.06 33.09 8.29
C GLY A 516 -8.15 32.22 7.66
N TRP A 517 -9.43 32.59 7.76
CA TRP A 517 -10.49 31.91 7.01
C TRP A 517 -10.63 32.52 5.61
N LYS A 518 -10.68 31.68 4.56
CA LYS A 518 -11.01 32.15 3.20
C LYS A 518 -12.42 32.75 3.22
N ARG A 519 -12.58 34.03 2.86
CA ARG A 519 -13.93 34.62 2.65
C ARG A 519 -14.66 33.79 1.59
N ARG A 520 -15.91 33.42 1.86
CA ARG A 520 -16.79 32.93 0.80
C ARG A 520 -17.00 34.05 -0.21
N LEU A 521 -16.74 33.74 -1.47
CA LEU A 521 -16.88 34.68 -2.60
C LEU A 521 -18.24 34.54 -3.31
N ASP A 522 -19.08 33.59 -2.87
CA ASP A 522 -20.41 33.38 -3.42
C ASP A 522 -21.42 34.44 -2.90
N THR A 523 -22.48 34.65 -3.66
CA THR A 523 -23.55 35.62 -3.36
C THR A 523 -24.66 35.04 -2.48
N LYS A 524 -24.50 33.81 -1.98
CA LYS A 524 -25.56 32.97 -1.40
C LYS A 524 -26.28 33.60 -0.20
N TYR A 525 -25.66 34.55 0.50
CA TYR A 525 -26.21 35.17 1.72
C TYR A 525 -26.50 36.67 1.56
N ARG A 526 -26.59 37.17 0.33
CA ARG A 526 -26.71 38.62 0.07
C ARG A 526 -28.15 39.14 0.18
N ASP A 527 -29.16 38.29 -0.07
CA ASP A 527 -30.59 38.67 -0.10
C ASP A 527 -31.46 37.68 0.70
N PRO A 528 -31.62 37.85 2.02
CA PRO A 528 -32.46 36.97 2.85
C PRO A 528 -33.97 37.24 2.66
N MET A 529 -34.81 36.22 2.85
CA MET A 529 -36.28 36.32 2.75
C MET A 529 -36.91 37.03 3.98
N PRO A 530 -38.20 37.44 3.98
CA PRO A 530 -38.88 37.99 5.17
C PRO A 530 -39.46 36.93 6.13
N TYR A 531 -39.60 37.27 7.44
CA TYR A 531 -39.97 36.28 8.49
C TYR A 531 -41.35 35.70 8.34
N GLU A 532 -42.34 36.54 8.06
CA GLU A 532 -43.72 36.07 7.89
C GLU A 532 -43.81 35.01 6.79
N GLN A 533 -43.05 35.22 5.71
CA GLN A 533 -42.93 34.26 4.63
C GLN A 533 -42.19 32.98 5.05
N PHE A 534 -41.07 33.11 5.77
CA PHE A 534 -40.36 31.96 6.33
C PHE A 534 -41.23 31.11 7.25
N PHE A 535 -41.99 31.73 8.16
CA PHE A 535 -42.85 31.02 9.10
C PHE A 535 -43.97 30.27 8.39
N GLU A 536 -44.61 30.88 7.38
CA GLU A 536 -45.65 30.21 6.60
C GLU A 536 -45.10 29.08 5.72
N ASP A 537 -43.92 29.27 5.11
CA ASP A 537 -43.28 28.24 4.29
C ASP A 537 -42.73 27.09 5.15
N ASN A 538 -42.12 27.37 6.32
CA ASN A 538 -41.67 26.34 7.27
C ASN A 538 -42.85 25.53 7.81
N LYS A 539 -43.94 26.20 8.22
CA LYS A 539 -45.15 25.53 8.70
C LYS A 539 -45.74 24.61 7.66
N ARG A 540 -45.83 25.07 6.40
CA ARG A 540 -46.31 24.25 5.27
C ARG A 540 -45.41 23.04 5.04
N HIS A 541 -44.09 23.26 4.98
CA HIS A 541 -43.11 22.20 4.79
C HIS A 541 -43.19 21.13 5.89
N VAL A 542 -43.23 21.55 7.16
CA VAL A 542 -43.34 20.64 8.31
C VAL A 542 -44.67 19.88 8.25
N PHE A 543 -45.79 20.54 7.93
CA PHE A 543 -47.09 19.87 7.83
C PHE A 543 -47.11 18.84 6.70
N GLU A 544 -46.50 19.14 5.55
CA GLU A 544 -46.35 18.20 4.44
C GLU A 544 -45.47 17.01 4.83
N LYS A 545 -44.34 17.24 5.52
CA LYS A 545 -43.46 16.17 6.00
C LYS A 545 -44.15 15.28 7.04
N LEU A 546 -44.89 15.86 7.99
CA LEU A 546 -45.61 15.10 9.02
C LEU A 546 -46.78 14.28 8.44
N ARG A 547 -47.40 14.73 7.34
CA ARG A 547 -48.42 13.97 6.60
C ARG A 547 -47.82 12.85 5.75
N ASN A 548 -46.62 13.07 5.20
CA ASN A 548 -45.91 12.06 4.43
C ASN A 548 -45.22 11.07 5.38
N HIS A 549 -45.91 9.97 5.71
CA HIS A 549 -45.48 8.91 6.64
C HIS A 549 -44.25 8.08 6.18
N LYS A 550 -43.21 8.71 5.63
CA LYS A 550 -41.99 8.07 5.17
C LYS A 550 -40.97 8.05 6.31
N VAL A 551 -40.81 6.89 6.93
CA VAL A 551 -39.83 6.67 7.98
C VAL A 551 -38.53 6.26 7.32
N ASP A 552 -37.48 7.07 7.49
CA ASP A 552 -36.16 6.76 6.96
C ASP A 552 -35.61 5.47 7.60
N PRO A 553 -35.02 4.51 6.85
CA PRO A 553 -34.54 3.24 7.38
C PRO A 553 -33.51 3.36 8.54
N HIS A 554 -32.79 4.48 8.64
CA HIS A 554 -31.78 4.74 9.66
C HIS A 554 -32.28 5.58 10.84
N TRP A 555 -33.60 5.87 10.92
CA TRP A 555 -34.20 6.66 12.01
C TRP A 555 -33.85 6.17 13.41
N LYS A 556 -33.65 4.85 13.58
CA LYS A 556 -33.26 4.24 14.85
C LYS A 556 -31.84 4.61 15.27
N ILE A 557 -30.90 4.60 14.32
CA ILE A 557 -29.51 4.98 14.58
C ILE A 557 -29.47 6.44 15.00
N MET A 558 -30.18 7.31 14.28
CA MET A 558 -30.33 8.72 14.63
C MET A 558 -30.96 8.90 16.02
N LEU A 559 -31.97 8.09 16.38
CA LEU A 559 -32.60 8.15 17.71
C LEU A 559 -31.66 7.65 18.83
N ASP A 560 -30.87 6.62 18.57
CA ASP A 560 -29.87 6.09 19.51
C ASP A 560 -28.77 7.14 19.77
N GLU A 561 -28.30 7.81 18.71
CA GLU A 561 -27.36 8.93 18.81
C GLU A 561 -27.96 10.12 19.56
N LEU A 562 -29.21 10.50 19.27
CA LEU A 562 -29.89 11.56 20.00
C LEU A 562 -30.07 11.22 21.49
N ALA A 563 -30.32 9.96 21.83
CA ALA A 563 -30.39 9.50 23.21
C ALA A 563 -29.03 9.57 23.92
N ASP A 564 -27.94 9.27 23.20
CA ASP A 564 -26.56 9.41 23.67
C ASP A 564 -26.15 10.88 23.83
N GLU A 565 -26.52 11.75 22.90
CA GLU A 565 -26.25 13.19 22.97
C GLU A 565 -27.06 13.85 24.08
N HIS A 566 -28.32 13.46 24.27
CA HIS A 566 -29.11 13.85 25.44
C HIS A 566 -28.48 13.35 26.75
N ALA A 567 -27.99 12.10 26.80
CA ALA A 567 -27.29 11.58 27.98
C ALA A 567 -25.99 12.35 28.31
N LYS A 568 -25.36 12.99 27.31
CA LYS A 568 -24.21 13.88 27.46
C LYS A 568 -24.59 15.34 27.72
N GLY A 569 -25.89 15.66 27.83
CA GLY A 569 -26.40 17.00 28.05
C GLY A 569 -26.25 17.94 26.84
N ARG A 570 -26.07 17.40 25.63
CA ARG A 570 -25.87 18.20 24.41
C ARG A 570 -27.14 18.49 23.63
N VAL A 571 -28.24 17.81 23.97
CA VAL A 571 -29.57 17.96 23.35
C VAL A 571 -30.64 17.82 24.43
N ASP A 572 -31.63 18.73 24.44
CA ASP A 572 -32.80 18.67 25.34
C ASP A 572 -34.01 18.03 24.65
N GLY A 573 -34.90 17.38 25.43
CA GLY A 573 -36.14 16.75 24.93
C GLY A 573 -36.34 15.32 25.46
N PRO A 574 -37.30 14.55 24.90
CA PRO A 574 -38.22 14.91 23.82
C PRO A 574 -39.34 15.83 24.33
N TYR A 575 -39.77 16.78 23.51
CA TYR A 575 -40.93 17.64 23.82
C TYR A 575 -42.20 17.09 23.16
N GLY A 576 -43.37 17.45 23.70
CA GLY A 576 -44.65 17.24 23.05
C GLY A 576 -44.75 17.91 21.67
N SER A 577 -45.78 17.60 20.90
CA SER A 577 -46.08 18.33 19.66
C SER A 577 -47.03 19.49 19.93
N PRO A 578 -46.89 20.65 19.26
CA PRO A 578 -47.91 21.69 19.26
C PRO A 578 -49.27 21.15 18.82
N SER A 579 -50.36 21.70 19.36
CA SER A 579 -51.73 21.26 19.08
C SER A 579 -52.13 21.40 17.61
N CYS A 580 -51.49 22.31 16.88
CA CYS A 580 -51.72 22.53 15.46
C CYS A 580 -51.08 21.48 14.54
N TRP A 581 -50.22 20.58 15.06
CA TRP A 581 -49.59 19.54 14.24
C TRP A 581 -50.54 18.38 13.97
N PRO A 582 -50.49 17.77 12.77
CA PRO A 582 -51.39 16.68 12.40
C PRO A 582 -51.08 15.35 13.10
N VAL A 583 -49.96 15.23 13.81
CA VAL A 583 -49.48 14.03 14.50
C VAL A 583 -48.92 14.39 15.87
N GLN A 584 -49.14 13.50 16.85
CA GLN A 584 -48.75 13.72 18.25
C GLN A 584 -47.40 13.08 18.58
N CYS A 585 -46.47 13.83 19.17
CA CYS A 585 -45.20 13.28 19.66
C CYS A 585 -45.45 12.19 20.71
N VAL A 586 -44.64 11.13 20.67
CA VAL A 586 -44.66 10.04 21.65
C VAL A 586 -43.33 9.98 22.39
N SER A 587 -43.36 9.69 23.68
CA SER A 587 -42.12 9.43 24.41
C SER A 587 -41.47 8.14 23.92
N VAL A 588 -40.20 7.95 24.26
CA VAL A 588 -39.44 6.78 23.85
C VAL A 588 -39.04 5.99 25.09
N PRO A 589 -39.91 5.08 25.60
CA PRO A 589 -39.72 4.44 26.90
C PRO A 589 -38.48 3.57 27.00
N GLN A 590 -37.94 3.13 25.86
CA GLN A 590 -36.72 2.32 25.78
C GLN A 590 -35.47 3.08 26.26
N TYR A 591 -35.52 4.41 26.29
CA TYR A 591 -34.49 5.26 26.88
C TYR A 591 -35.05 5.93 28.13
N LYS A 592 -34.51 5.57 29.30
CA LYS A 592 -35.01 6.07 30.60
C LYS A 592 -35.09 7.60 30.64
N GLN A 593 -34.09 8.26 30.06
CA GLN A 593 -33.98 9.72 29.96
C GLN A 593 -34.92 10.37 28.94
N LEU A 594 -35.49 9.62 27.98
CA LEU A 594 -36.43 10.12 26.97
C LEU A 594 -37.86 9.57 27.17
N SER A 595 -38.13 9.00 28.35
CA SER A 595 -39.36 8.28 28.66
C SER A 595 -40.55 9.20 28.96
N THR A 596 -40.30 10.49 29.20
CA THR A 596 -41.30 11.51 29.50
C THR A 596 -41.19 12.66 28.50
N LEU A 597 -42.33 13.15 28.00
CA LEU A 597 -42.37 14.31 27.12
C LEU A 597 -42.35 15.60 27.95
N LEU A 598 -41.49 16.53 27.57
CA LEU A 598 -41.48 17.89 28.08
C LEU A 598 -42.58 18.73 27.41
N GLN A 599 -43.04 19.80 28.06
CA GLN A 599 -44.10 20.66 27.52
C GLN A 599 -43.60 21.44 26.29
N ALA A 600 -44.33 21.35 25.19
CA ALA A 600 -44.03 22.09 23.97
C ALA A 600 -44.89 23.36 23.83
N PRO A 601 -44.47 24.33 22.98
CA PRO A 601 -45.26 25.51 22.68
C PRO A 601 -46.62 25.17 22.06
N GLU A 602 -47.67 25.94 22.40
CA GLU A 602 -49.03 25.67 21.89
C GLU A 602 -49.21 26.02 20.39
N HIS A 603 -48.42 26.97 19.89
CA HIS A 603 -48.43 27.41 18.50
C HIS A 603 -47.24 26.81 17.73
N HIS A 604 -47.31 26.82 16.38
CA HIS A 604 -46.21 26.35 15.55
C HIS A 604 -44.96 27.21 15.77
N CYS A 605 -43.85 26.57 16.16
CA CYS A 605 -42.53 27.17 16.18
C CYS A 605 -41.74 26.71 14.94
N PRO A 606 -40.85 27.55 14.37
CA PRO A 606 -40.07 27.14 13.21
C PRO A 606 -39.28 25.88 13.52
N THR A 607 -39.65 24.82 12.84
CA THR A 607 -39.20 23.46 13.13
C THR A 607 -38.44 22.95 11.93
N ALA A 608 -37.27 22.38 12.18
CA ALA A 608 -36.53 21.67 11.17
C ALA A 608 -36.70 20.16 11.40
N VAL A 609 -36.84 19.42 10.31
CA VAL A 609 -36.97 17.96 10.38
C VAL A 609 -35.61 17.35 10.10
N CYS A 610 -35.03 16.68 11.09
CA CYS A 610 -33.85 15.87 10.88
C CYS A 610 -34.25 14.57 10.16
N PHE A 611 -33.47 14.20 9.16
CA PHE A 611 -33.54 12.90 8.50
C PHE A 611 -32.13 12.37 8.38
N SER A 612 -32.02 11.05 8.33
CA SER A 612 -30.73 10.41 8.15
C SER A 612 -30.21 10.69 6.76
N VAL A 613 -28.97 11.19 6.67
CA VAL A 613 -28.26 11.33 5.40
C VAL A 613 -27.23 10.21 5.34
N GLU A 614 -27.42 9.28 4.42
CA GLU A 614 -26.37 8.36 4.01
C GLU A 614 -25.45 9.11 3.06
N GLN A 615 -24.22 9.42 3.47
CA GLN A 615 -23.19 9.89 2.54
C GLN A 615 -22.54 8.67 1.90
N PRO A 616 -22.76 8.41 0.60
CA PRO A 616 -21.93 7.45 -0.11
C PRO A 616 -20.52 8.04 -0.18
N ASP A 617 -19.55 7.33 0.38
CA ASP A 617 -18.14 7.72 0.44
C ASP A 617 -17.52 7.76 -0.97
N LYS A 618 -17.86 8.75 -1.81
CA LYS A 618 -17.17 8.95 -3.09
C LYS A 618 -17.31 10.31 -3.79
N ALA A 619 -16.40 11.22 -3.43
CA ALA A 619 -15.77 12.15 -4.38
C ALA A 619 -14.30 12.34 -3.95
N PRO A 620 -13.29 11.99 -4.79
CA PRO A 620 -11.90 12.18 -4.46
C PRO A 620 -11.52 13.62 -4.79
N ASP A 621 -11.70 14.54 -3.85
CA ASP A 621 -10.92 15.77 -3.67
C ASP A 621 -11.65 16.69 -2.68
N PHE A 622 -11.52 16.42 -1.38
CA PHE A 622 -11.57 17.43 -0.31
C PHE A 622 -11.16 16.74 1.00
N CYS A 623 -9.85 16.69 1.27
CA CYS A 623 -9.35 16.45 2.62
C CYS A 623 -9.63 17.68 3.46
N ASN A 624 -10.61 17.60 4.37
CA ASN A 624 -10.63 18.33 5.64
C ASN A 624 -11.43 17.47 6.62
N GLY A 625 -10.75 16.91 7.63
CA GLY A 625 -11.38 16.01 8.59
C GLY A 625 -12.48 16.69 9.40
N TRP A 626 -13.69 16.14 9.35
CA TRP A 626 -14.79 16.41 10.28
C TRP A 626 -15.63 15.13 10.39
N GLY A 627 -16.11 14.82 11.59
CA GLY A 627 -17.02 13.69 11.83
C GLY A 627 -18.36 13.84 11.09
N PHE A 628 -19.25 12.85 11.25
CA PHE A 628 -20.63 12.90 10.77
C PHE A 628 -21.23 14.30 10.97
N VAL A 629 -21.62 14.94 9.87
CA VAL A 629 -22.40 16.17 9.91
C VAL A 629 -23.86 15.75 9.93
N ALA A 630 -24.55 15.97 11.05
CA ALA A 630 -26.00 16.04 11.05
C ALA A 630 -26.40 17.16 10.08
N ARG A 631 -26.89 16.80 8.88
CA ARG A 631 -27.51 17.78 8.00
C ARG A 631 -28.96 17.94 8.44
N ILE A 632 -29.23 19.03 9.13
CA ILE A 632 -30.56 19.62 9.12
C ILE A 632 -30.73 20.18 7.70
N GLU A 633 -31.58 19.59 6.85
CA GLU A 633 -32.09 20.40 5.73
C GLU A 633 -32.99 21.47 6.35
N ASN A 634 -32.43 22.66 6.54
CA ASN A 634 -33.21 23.80 6.13
C ASN A 634 -33.07 23.86 4.60
N GLN A 635 -34.16 23.60 3.88
CA GLN A 635 -34.39 24.40 2.69
C GLN A 635 -34.46 25.83 3.21
N THR A 636 -33.34 26.55 3.14
CA THR A 636 -33.22 27.82 3.84
C THR A 636 -34.00 28.90 3.11
N PHE A 637 -35.28 28.99 3.48
CA PHE A 637 -36.04 30.21 3.51
C PHE A 637 -35.44 31.05 4.67
N TYR A 638 -34.94 32.25 4.41
CA TYR A 638 -34.26 33.07 5.43
C TYR A 638 -35.18 34.18 5.94
N ALA A 639 -34.94 34.67 7.16
CA ALA A 639 -35.48 35.92 7.66
C ALA A 639 -34.69 36.49 8.84
N MET A 640 -34.79 37.82 9.07
CA MET A 640 -33.86 38.62 9.89
C MET A 640 -34.35 38.92 11.31
N GLY A 641 -33.75 38.31 12.35
CA GLY A 641 -33.95 38.65 13.77
C GLY A 641 -34.64 37.59 14.67
N GLU A 642 -33.82 36.91 15.47
CA GLU A 642 -34.15 35.94 16.55
C GLU A 642 -34.28 34.44 16.21
N VAL A 643 -33.87 33.64 17.20
CA VAL A 643 -33.50 32.22 17.17
C VAL A 643 -34.74 31.33 17.39
N PRO A 644 -35.10 30.41 16.48
CA PRO A 644 -36.18 29.46 16.73
C PRO A 644 -35.79 28.39 17.75
N GLN A 645 -36.67 28.07 18.70
CA GLN A 645 -36.56 26.89 19.55
C GLN A 645 -36.95 25.62 18.76
N HIS A 646 -36.08 24.62 18.70
CA HIS A 646 -36.27 23.40 17.91
C HIS A 646 -36.78 22.22 18.75
N VAL A 647 -37.76 21.45 18.24
CA VAL A 647 -38.28 20.21 18.84
C VAL A 647 -38.13 19.06 17.83
N VAL A 648 -37.59 17.91 18.26
CA VAL A 648 -37.31 16.71 17.43
C VAL A 648 -38.25 15.55 17.81
N ALA A 649 -38.85 14.85 16.84
CA ALA A 649 -39.70 13.66 17.06
C ALA A 649 -39.54 12.58 15.96
N ALA A 650 -39.66 11.28 16.31
CA ALA A 650 -39.52 10.12 15.40
C ALA A 650 -40.64 9.06 15.59
N PHE A 651 -41.07 8.38 14.51
CA PHE A 651 -42.14 7.34 14.50
C PHE A 651 -41.77 6.10 13.64
N GLY A 652 -42.42 4.94 13.87
CA GLY A 652 -42.30 3.78 12.97
C GLY A 652 -43.37 2.68 13.09
N HIS A 653 -43.69 1.96 11.98
CA HIS A 653 -43.93 0.50 11.92
C HIS A 653 -44.10 -0.15 10.50
N ARG A 654 -44.12 -1.51 10.48
CA ARG A 654 -43.98 -2.58 9.42
C ARG A 654 -45.13 -2.70 8.39
N LYS A 655 -45.13 -3.47 7.27
CA LYS A 655 -44.26 -4.41 6.49
C LYS A 655 -44.88 -4.54 5.08
N GLY A 656 -44.10 -4.81 4.03
CA GLY A 656 -44.61 -5.30 2.73
C GLY A 656 -43.47 -5.58 1.75
N ALA A 657 -43.48 -6.74 1.09
CA ALA A 657 -42.39 -7.30 0.27
C ALA A 657 -42.62 -7.13 -1.25
N SER A 658 -41.53 -7.15 -2.04
CA SER A 658 -41.41 -7.45 -3.49
C SER A 658 -40.21 -6.62 -4.02
N GLU A 659 -39.03 -7.17 -4.30
CA GLU A 659 -38.55 -8.08 -5.36
C GLU A 659 -37.79 -7.33 -6.48
N THR A 660 -36.57 -7.82 -6.72
CA THR A 660 -35.66 -7.65 -7.89
C THR A 660 -35.05 -6.27 -8.18
N LEU A 661 -33.72 -6.20 -8.06
CA LEU A 661 -32.85 -5.11 -8.53
C LEU A 661 -32.34 -5.42 -9.94
N THR A 662 -32.31 -4.43 -10.84
CA THR A 662 -31.75 -4.54 -12.20
C THR A 662 -30.26 -4.20 -12.21
N PRO A 663 -29.48 -4.54 -13.26
CA PRO A 663 -28.04 -4.31 -13.31
C PRO A 663 -27.59 -2.85 -13.15
N GLU A 664 -28.48 -1.87 -13.31
CA GLU A 664 -28.19 -0.45 -13.02
C GLU A 664 -28.18 -0.12 -11.51
N ASP A 665 -28.68 -1.01 -10.64
CA ASP A 665 -28.75 -0.82 -9.18
C ASP A 665 -27.49 -1.30 -8.42
N ILE A 666 -26.42 -1.67 -9.13
CA ILE A 666 -25.15 -2.07 -8.52
C ILE A 666 -24.12 -0.96 -8.79
N GLU A 667 -24.10 0.06 -7.93
CA GLU A 667 -22.93 0.92 -7.80
C GLU A 667 -21.80 0.14 -7.12
N VAL A 668 -20.86 -0.34 -7.94
CA VAL A 668 -19.63 -0.94 -7.45
C VAL A 668 -18.68 0.16 -7.04
N ASP A 669 -18.60 0.35 -5.74
CA ASP A 669 -17.58 1.18 -5.15
C ASP A 669 -16.22 0.45 -5.11
N TRP A 670 -15.26 0.92 -5.95
CA TRP A 670 -13.84 0.56 -5.79
C TRP A 670 -13.36 0.91 -4.38
N LEU A 671 -13.12 -0.11 -3.55
CA LEU A 671 -12.46 -0.03 -2.25
C LEU A 671 -11.02 -0.47 -2.45
N GLY A 672 -10.07 0.42 -2.17
CA GLY A 672 -8.67 0.31 -2.53
C GLY A 672 -7.97 -1.01 -2.17
N GLY A 673 -6.88 -1.25 -2.90
CA GLY A 673 -6.08 -2.47 -2.84
C GLY A 673 -5.46 -2.80 -1.47
N TYR A 674 -5.13 -4.07 -1.31
CA TYR A 674 -4.53 -4.67 -0.11
C TYR A 674 -3.12 -4.12 0.21
N TRP A 675 -2.94 -3.64 1.45
CA TRP A 675 -1.63 -3.29 2.01
C TRP A 675 -0.92 -4.52 2.63
N LYS A 676 0.40 -4.64 2.44
CA LYS A 676 1.26 -5.72 2.99
C LYS A 676 2.41 -5.13 3.81
N LEU A 677 2.82 -5.85 4.86
CA LEU A 677 4.00 -5.54 5.68
C LEU A 677 5.29 -6.21 5.13
N PRO A 678 6.48 -5.74 5.52
CA PRO A 678 7.77 -6.36 5.18
C PRO A 678 7.89 -7.80 5.71
N SER A 679 8.61 -8.65 5.00
CA SER A 679 8.79 -10.09 5.31
C SER A 679 9.59 -10.39 6.58
N ALA A 680 10.31 -9.41 7.13
CA ALA A 680 11.13 -9.57 8.34
C ALA A 680 10.30 -9.81 9.62
N ASP A 681 9.05 -9.34 9.65
CA ASP A 681 8.14 -9.43 10.80
C ASP A 681 7.41 -10.80 10.89
N MET A 682 7.72 -11.75 10.00
CA MET A 682 6.98 -13.00 9.88
C MET A 682 7.33 -14.07 10.94
N ASN A 683 8.51 -13.97 11.56
CA ASN A 683 9.02 -14.97 12.52
C ASN A 683 8.95 -14.49 13.97
N SER A 684 8.24 -13.40 14.23
CA SER A 684 8.16 -12.84 15.57
C SER A 684 7.22 -13.61 16.48
N ASN A 685 7.66 -13.72 17.74
CA ASN A 685 6.89 -14.32 18.82
C ASN A 685 5.73 -13.40 19.28
N LEU A 686 5.66 -12.17 18.76
CA LEU A 686 4.68 -11.16 19.15
C LEU A 686 3.41 -11.26 18.28
N VAL A 687 2.25 -11.36 18.93
CA VAL A 687 0.91 -11.36 18.30
C VAL A 687 0.69 -10.10 17.44
N ARG A 688 1.36 -8.99 17.79
CA ARG A 688 1.47 -7.72 17.05
C ARG A 688 1.71 -7.88 15.55
N GLU A 689 2.52 -8.86 15.16
CA GLU A 689 2.95 -9.06 13.77
C GLU A 689 2.08 -10.09 13.01
N ARG A 690 1.13 -10.75 13.70
CA ARG A 690 0.23 -11.78 13.12
C ARG A 690 -1.20 -11.29 12.84
N ILE A 691 -1.64 -10.21 13.51
CA ILE A 691 -3.01 -9.71 13.42
C ILE A 691 -3.26 -8.91 12.13
N ILE A 692 -2.24 -8.37 11.46
CA ILE A 692 -2.38 -7.68 10.16
C ILE A 692 -2.17 -8.72 9.03
N SER A 693 -2.97 -8.64 7.96
CA SER A 693 -3.23 -9.73 6.99
C SER A 693 -1.98 -10.46 6.46
N GLN A 694 -2.04 -11.81 6.46
CA GLN A 694 -1.09 -12.69 5.78
C GLN A 694 -1.38 -12.77 4.27
N ALA A 695 -0.56 -12.14 3.44
CA ALA A 695 -0.42 -12.51 2.03
C ALA A 695 1.06 -12.46 1.62
N LYS A 696 1.60 -13.63 1.27
CA LYS A 696 3.00 -13.81 0.83
C LYS A 696 3.19 -13.11 -0.52
N THR A 697 4.20 -12.22 -0.59
CA THR A 697 4.95 -11.76 -1.79
C THR A 697 4.17 -11.58 -3.11
N GLY A 698 4.13 -10.36 -3.66
CA GLY A 698 3.78 -10.17 -5.08
C GLY A 698 2.86 -9.00 -5.45
N THR A 699 2.84 -7.91 -4.69
CA THR A 699 2.31 -6.62 -5.17
C THR A 699 3.46 -5.62 -5.25
N ALA A 700 3.36 -4.63 -6.13
CA ALA A 700 4.40 -3.62 -6.34
C ALA A 700 4.80 -2.96 -5.00
N PRO A 701 6.10 -2.65 -4.79
CA PRO A 701 6.55 -2.02 -3.57
C PRO A 701 5.89 -0.64 -3.39
N VAL A 702 5.27 -0.43 -2.23
CA VAL A 702 4.77 0.88 -1.83
C VAL A 702 5.96 1.77 -1.51
N LYS A 703 5.97 2.99 -2.06
CA LYS A 703 7.06 3.94 -1.84
C LYS A 703 7.20 4.22 -0.33
N PRO A 704 8.43 4.25 0.24
CA PRO A 704 8.64 4.39 1.68
C PRO A 704 7.94 5.58 2.35
N TYR A 705 7.71 6.68 1.62
CA TYR A 705 7.01 7.84 2.17
C TYR A 705 5.51 7.59 2.39
N ILE A 706 4.86 6.79 1.53
CA ILE A 706 3.45 6.38 1.71
C ILE A 706 3.33 5.47 2.93
N LEU A 707 4.31 4.57 3.13
CA LEU A 707 4.39 3.78 4.36
C LEU A 707 4.58 4.68 5.58
N THR A 708 5.41 5.72 5.48
CA THR A 708 5.63 6.69 6.57
C THR A 708 4.36 7.48 6.89
N GLU A 709 3.59 7.91 5.89
CA GLU A 709 2.29 8.57 6.08
C GLU A 709 1.26 7.63 6.70
N ILE A 710 1.16 6.39 6.22
CA ILE A 710 0.28 5.37 6.78
C ILE A 710 0.69 5.04 8.22
N TYR A 711 1.98 4.89 8.51
CA TYR A 711 2.47 4.66 9.87
C TYR A 711 2.26 5.87 10.77
N ALA A 712 2.37 7.10 10.26
CA ALA A 712 2.08 8.31 11.01
C ALA A 712 0.58 8.43 11.33
N ALA A 713 -0.28 8.17 10.34
CA ALA A 713 -1.74 8.16 10.48
C ALA A 713 -2.23 7.05 11.42
N LEU A 714 -1.60 5.87 11.38
CA LEU A 714 -1.91 4.76 12.26
C LEU A 714 -1.17 4.84 13.61
N SER A 715 -0.18 5.74 13.80
CA SER A 715 0.73 5.69 14.96
C SER A 715 0.00 5.78 16.30
N ALA A 716 -1.07 6.61 16.36
CA ALA A 716 -1.92 6.76 17.54
C ALA A 716 -2.76 5.49 17.80
N ALA A 717 -3.31 4.87 16.75
CA ALA A 717 -4.06 3.62 16.86
C ALA A 717 -3.16 2.42 17.20
N LEU A 718 -1.94 2.39 16.65
CA LEU A 718 -0.94 1.34 16.88
C LEU A 718 -0.36 1.42 18.30
N GLN A 719 -0.15 2.62 18.86
CA GLN A 719 0.26 2.78 20.27
C GLN A 719 -0.82 2.30 21.25
N GLN A 720 -2.11 2.55 20.95
CA GLN A 720 -3.23 2.06 21.77
C GLN A 720 -3.48 0.55 21.62
N LEU A 721 -3.20 -0.02 20.43
CA LEU A 721 -3.29 -1.46 20.16
C LEU A 721 -2.15 -2.28 20.80
N PHE A 722 -0.96 -1.71 20.99
CA PHE A 722 0.24 -2.49 21.32
C PHE A 722 0.95 -2.08 22.62
N GLY A 723 0.30 -1.27 23.47
CA GLY A 723 0.87 -0.70 24.69
C GLY A 723 0.83 -1.54 25.98
N ALA A 724 0.24 -2.74 26.02
CA ALA A 724 0.19 -3.54 27.26
C ALA A 724 0.08 -5.07 27.06
N ALA A 725 0.46 -5.84 28.09
CA ALA A 725 0.53 -7.31 28.15
C ALA A 725 -0.75 -8.08 27.75
N GLU A 726 -0.60 -9.34 27.29
CA GLU A 726 -1.59 -10.35 26.82
C GLU A 726 -2.98 -9.93 26.27
N PHE A 727 -3.22 -10.31 25.01
CA PHE A 727 -4.45 -10.14 24.22
C PHE A 727 -5.43 -11.30 24.44
N THR A 728 -6.53 -11.08 25.16
CA THR A 728 -7.66 -12.02 25.26
C THR A 728 -8.93 -11.45 24.63
N SER A 729 -9.85 -12.31 24.19
CA SER A 729 -11.16 -11.90 23.65
C SER A 729 -11.95 -11.02 24.63
N ALA A 730 -11.88 -11.32 25.93
CA ALA A 730 -12.50 -10.54 26.99
C ALA A 730 -11.94 -9.11 27.08
N ARG A 731 -10.62 -8.94 26.90
CA ARG A 731 -9.99 -7.63 26.95
C ARG A 731 -10.26 -6.79 25.71
N LEU A 732 -10.34 -7.42 24.53
CA LEU A 732 -10.76 -6.73 23.31
C LEU A 732 -12.21 -6.22 23.41
N ALA A 733 -13.10 -7.03 23.98
CA ALA A 733 -14.48 -6.62 24.25
C ALA A 733 -14.55 -5.46 25.27
N GLU A 734 -13.66 -5.44 26.26
CA GLU A 734 -13.58 -4.38 27.27
C GLU A 734 -13.00 -3.07 26.71
N GLN A 735 -11.85 -3.16 26.03
CA GLN A 735 -11.12 -2.01 25.50
C GLN A 735 -11.92 -1.30 24.39
N TYR A 736 -12.65 -2.06 23.58
CA TYR A 736 -13.51 -1.55 22.53
C TYR A 736 -14.99 -1.68 22.89
N ARG A 737 -15.34 -1.57 24.18
CA ARG A 737 -16.73 -1.67 24.64
C ARG A 737 -17.65 -0.67 23.94
N SER A 738 -17.14 0.51 23.59
CA SER A 738 -17.86 1.54 22.81
C SER A 738 -17.95 1.26 21.30
N GLN A 739 -17.28 0.22 20.79
CA GLN A 739 -17.27 -0.18 19.37
C GLN A 739 -17.37 -1.71 19.25
N PRO A 740 -18.56 -2.30 19.52
CA PRO A 740 -18.72 -3.74 19.64
C PRO A 740 -18.47 -4.51 18.33
N GLU A 741 -18.74 -3.92 17.16
CA GLU A 741 -18.43 -4.49 15.85
C GLU A 741 -16.91 -4.58 15.61
N LEU A 742 -16.16 -3.54 15.99
CA LEU A 742 -14.70 -3.56 15.92
C LEU A 742 -14.12 -4.60 16.89
N ALA A 743 -14.65 -4.66 18.10
CA ALA A 743 -14.28 -5.68 19.08
C ALA A 743 -14.54 -7.11 18.55
N ALA A 744 -15.70 -7.33 17.93
CA ALA A 744 -16.06 -8.61 17.30
C ALA A 744 -15.15 -8.97 16.12
N TYR A 745 -14.85 -8.02 15.23
CA TYR A 745 -13.92 -8.21 14.13
C TYR A 745 -12.53 -8.60 14.62
N LEU A 746 -11.97 -7.86 15.58
CA LEU A 746 -10.65 -8.14 16.15
C LEU A 746 -10.64 -9.48 16.88
N THR A 747 -11.73 -9.83 17.57
CA THR A 747 -11.90 -11.13 18.23
C THR A 747 -11.96 -12.27 17.22
N ALA A 748 -12.67 -12.11 16.10
CA ALA A 748 -12.72 -13.09 15.02
C ALA A 748 -11.34 -13.29 14.37
N ARG A 749 -10.56 -12.21 14.19
CA ARG A 749 -9.18 -12.30 13.72
C ARG A 749 -8.26 -12.99 14.72
N CYS A 750 -8.41 -12.69 16.00
CA CYS A 750 -7.67 -13.34 17.08
C CYS A 750 -7.98 -14.84 17.11
N ALA A 751 -9.26 -15.22 17.03
CA ALA A 751 -9.71 -16.60 16.93
C ALA A 751 -9.05 -17.33 15.73
N MET A 752 -9.01 -16.70 14.55
CA MET A 752 -8.35 -17.28 13.37
C MET A 752 -6.83 -17.46 13.50
N SER A 753 -6.20 -16.79 14.48
CA SER A 753 -4.77 -16.92 14.78
C SER A 753 -4.43 -18.01 15.81
N MET A 754 -5.44 -18.59 16.47
CA MET A 754 -5.26 -19.64 17.48
C MET A 754 -4.64 -20.91 16.86
N ARG A 755 -3.93 -21.72 17.65
CA ARG A 755 -3.25 -22.92 17.15
C ARG A 755 -4.24 -24.06 16.86
N GLU A 756 -5.17 -24.32 17.78
CA GLU A 756 -6.09 -25.45 17.71
C GLU A 756 -7.33 -25.15 16.85
N PRO A 757 -7.67 -25.99 15.85
CA PRO A 757 -8.81 -25.78 14.95
C PRO A 757 -10.16 -25.62 15.68
N GLU A 758 -10.37 -26.38 16.76
CA GLU A 758 -11.59 -26.34 17.56
C GLU A 758 -11.75 -24.99 18.28
N GLN A 759 -10.64 -24.45 18.80
CA GLN A 759 -10.63 -23.12 19.42
C GLN A 759 -10.89 -22.01 18.40
N ARG A 760 -10.38 -22.14 17.16
CA ARG A 760 -10.72 -21.20 16.07
C ARG A 760 -12.22 -21.19 15.79
N LEU A 761 -12.81 -22.38 15.64
CA LEU A 761 -14.21 -22.54 15.31
C LEU A 761 -15.12 -22.05 16.46
N GLN A 762 -14.75 -22.38 17.69
CA GLN A 762 -15.47 -21.92 18.88
C GLN A 762 -15.41 -20.40 19.01
N GLY A 763 -14.22 -19.80 18.85
CA GLY A 763 -14.06 -18.34 18.88
C GLY A 763 -14.86 -17.63 17.79
N LEU A 764 -14.95 -18.19 16.58
CA LEU A 764 -15.80 -17.63 15.53
C LEU A 764 -17.30 -17.77 15.85
N ARG A 765 -17.75 -18.90 16.42
CA ARG A 765 -19.15 -19.08 16.87
C ARG A 765 -19.52 -18.14 18.00
N ASP A 766 -18.57 -17.85 18.89
CA ASP A 766 -18.77 -16.91 19.99
C ASP A 766 -18.93 -15.49 19.47
N VAL A 767 -18.14 -15.10 18.46
CA VAL A 767 -18.31 -13.83 17.76
C VAL A 767 -19.62 -13.81 16.96
N GLU A 768 -19.98 -14.88 16.26
CA GLU A 768 -21.24 -14.98 15.55
C GLU A 768 -22.43 -14.78 16.49
N ARG A 769 -22.44 -15.46 17.65
CA ARG A 769 -23.47 -15.29 18.68
C ARG A 769 -23.48 -13.89 19.28
N SER A 770 -22.32 -13.26 19.47
CA SER A 770 -22.28 -11.88 19.97
C SER A 770 -22.83 -10.90 18.93
N THR A 771 -22.53 -11.10 17.65
CA THR A 771 -23.06 -10.25 16.56
C THR A 771 -24.58 -10.32 16.42
N MET A 772 -25.23 -11.41 16.84
CA MET A 772 -26.70 -11.49 16.86
C MET A 772 -27.33 -10.44 17.79
N ARG A 773 -26.58 -10.00 18.82
CA ARG A 773 -27.01 -8.97 19.77
C ARG A 773 -26.75 -7.54 19.28
N PHE A 774 -26.01 -7.39 18.19
CA PHE A 774 -25.72 -6.07 17.63
C PHE A 774 -26.94 -5.51 16.91
N THR A 775 -27.12 -4.19 16.98
CA THR A 775 -28.07 -3.46 16.15
C THR A 775 -27.72 -3.67 14.67
N SER A 776 -28.72 -3.65 13.79
CA SER A 776 -28.48 -3.86 12.36
C SER A 776 -27.70 -2.67 11.79
N SER A 777 -26.48 -2.89 11.32
CA SER A 777 -25.60 -1.87 10.77
C SER A 777 -24.78 -2.45 9.60
N PRO A 778 -24.30 -1.62 8.65
CA PRO A 778 -23.35 -2.08 7.62
C PRO A 778 -22.10 -2.70 8.23
N ALA A 779 -21.61 -2.16 9.35
CA ALA A 779 -20.48 -2.72 10.09
C ALA A 779 -20.77 -4.14 10.61
N LYS A 780 -21.96 -4.39 11.16
CA LYS A 780 -22.40 -5.74 11.55
C LYS A 780 -22.40 -6.68 10.34
N SER A 781 -22.95 -6.26 9.20
CA SER A 781 -22.97 -7.06 7.98
C SER A 781 -21.55 -7.39 7.49
N CYS A 782 -20.63 -6.43 7.52
CA CYS A 782 -19.22 -6.66 7.20
C CYS A 782 -18.56 -7.68 8.15
N VAL A 783 -18.82 -7.57 9.46
CA VAL A 783 -18.28 -8.51 10.46
C VAL A 783 -18.88 -9.90 10.31
N GLN A 784 -20.19 -10.02 10.11
CA GLN A 784 -20.88 -11.29 9.89
C GLN A 784 -20.42 -11.95 8.59
N SER A 785 -20.30 -11.18 7.50
CA SER A 785 -19.71 -11.65 6.25
C SER A 785 -18.28 -12.13 6.44
N PHE A 786 -17.45 -11.42 7.21
CA PHE A 786 -16.10 -11.87 7.58
C PHE A 786 -16.13 -13.19 8.36
N VAL A 787 -17.01 -13.33 9.36
CA VAL A 787 -17.13 -14.51 10.22
C VAL A 787 -17.60 -15.72 9.41
N HIS A 788 -18.66 -15.59 8.60
CA HIS A 788 -19.14 -16.64 7.71
C HIS A 788 -18.06 -17.06 6.70
N ARG A 789 -17.35 -16.09 6.10
CA ARG A 789 -16.19 -16.38 5.25
C ARG A 789 -15.09 -17.11 6.00
N ALA A 790 -14.76 -16.71 7.23
CA ALA A 790 -13.75 -17.38 8.03
C ALA A 790 -14.15 -18.83 8.38
N HIS A 791 -15.43 -19.06 8.70
CA HIS A 791 -16.01 -20.39 8.87
C HIS A 791 -15.86 -21.25 7.61
N GLY A 792 -16.27 -20.72 6.45
CA GLY A 792 -16.12 -21.42 5.16
C GLY A 792 -14.68 -21.79 4.86
N VAL A 793 -13.71 -20.90 5.15
CA VAL A 793 -12.27 -21.19 4.98
C VAL A 793 -11.80 -22.32 5.90
N LEU A 794 -12.25 -22.38 7.15
CA LEU A 794 -11.90 -23.47 8.07
C LEU A 794 -12.47 -24.81 7.58
N ILE A 795 -13.73 -24.82 7.14
CA ILE A 795 -14.40 -26.01 6.60
C ILE A 795 -13.70 -26.50 5.33
N ALA A 796 -13.40 -25.60 4.39
CA ALA A 796 -12.69 -25.93 3.15
C ALA A 796 -11.29 -26.53 3.41
N ARG A 797 -10.63 -26.10 4.50
CA ARG A 797 -9.34 -26.65 4.95
C ARG A 797 -9.47 -27.96 5.74
N GLY A 798 -10.66 -28.27 6.24
CA GLY A 798 -10.94 -29.45 7.04
C GLY A 798 -10.89 -30.76 6.23
N PRO A 799 -10.78 -31.90 6.92
CA PRO A 799 -10.98 -33.21 6.32
C PRO A 799 -12.47 -33.48 6.07
N GLY A 800 -12.85 -33.90 4.86
CA GLY A 800 -14.24 -34.28 4.54
C GLY A 800 -14.51 -34.30 3.04
N ALA A 801 -15.38 -35.21 2.59
CA ALA A 801 -15.79 -35.32 1.18
C ALA A 801 -16.72 -34.16 0.77
N ASP A 802 -17.64 -33.74 1.65
CA ASP A 802 -18.59 -32.65 1.40
C ASP A 802 -18.09 -31.26 1.82
N ARG A 803 -16.81 -31.12 2.14
CA ARG A 803 -16.23 -29.86 2.67
C ARG A 803 -16.46 -28.65 1.76
N TRP A 804 -16.48 -28.84 0.44
CA TRP A 804 -16.69 -27.74 -0.51
C TRP A 804 -18.15 -27.31 -0.60
N LYS A 805 -19.09 -28.25 -0.44
CA LYS A 805 -20.52 -27.94 -0.35
C LYS A 805 -20.83 -27.20 0.96
N LEU A 806 -20.30 -27.70 2.09
CA LEU A 806 -20.47 -27.06 3.39
C LEU A 806 -19.79 -25.68 3.45
N ALA A 807 -18.60 -25.53 2.84
CA ALA A 807 -17.94 -24.23 2.75
C ALA A 807 -18.73 -23.25 1.86
N GLN A 808 -19.32 -23.75 0.77
CA GLN A 808 -20.19 -22.96 -0.10
C GLN A 808 -21.37 -22.38 0.67
N GLU A 809 -22.07 -23.15 1.50
CA GLU A 809 -23.18 -22.63 2.33
C GLU A 809 -22.77 -21.42 3.18
N HIS A 810 -21.55 -21.45 3.73
CA HIS A 810 -21.03 -20.33 4.52
C HIS A 810 -20.61 -19.14 3.65
N PHE A 811 -20.06 -19.37 2.46
CA PHE A 811 -19.71 -18.26 1.58
C PHE A 811 -20.95 -17.63 0.92
N ASP A 812 -21.98 -18.42 0.60
CA ASP A 812 -23.27 -17.92 0.12
C ASP A 812 -23.90 -17.01 1.19
N LYS A 813 -23.94 -17.44 2.46
CA LYS A 813 -24.33 -16.58 3.60
C LYS A 813 -23.48 -15.32 3.71
N ALA A 814 -22.17 -15.41 3.46
CA ALA A 814 -21.29 -14.24 3.52
C ALA A 814 -21.64 -13.20 2.45
N ILE A 815 -22.08 -13.62 1.26
CA ILE A 815 -22.54 -12.75 0.18
C ILE A 815 -23.98 -12.27 0.41
N GLU A 816 -24.87 -13.13 0.90
CA GLU A 816 -26.24 -12.73 1.28
C GLU A 816 -26.22 -11.58 2.30
N VAL A 817 -25.30 -11.65 3.27
CA VAL A 817 -25.13 -10.61 4.29
C VAL A 817 -24.35 -9.40 3.75
N TYR A 818 -23.39 -9.58 2.84
CA TYR A 818 -22.61 -8.49 2.24
C TYR A 818 -22.25 -8.79 0.77
N PRO A 819 -23.10 -8.37 -0.19
CA PRO A 819 -22.97 -8.77 -1.60
C PRO A 819 -21.69 -8.31 -2.31
N THR A 820 -21.08 -7.21 -1.84
CA THR A 820 -19.86 -6.62 -2.40
C THR A 820 -18.57 -7.22 -1.80
N ASN A 821 -18.65 -8.38 -1.13
CA ASN A 821 -17.48 -9.07 -0.62
C ASN A 821 -16.68 -9.79 -1.74
N SER A 822 -15.70 -9.09 -2.34
CA SER A 822 -14.83 -9.65 -3.38
C SER A 822 -14.13 -10.96 -2.95
N ASN A 823 -13.69 -11.05 -1.68
CA ASN A 823 -13.09 -12.26 -1.14
C ASN A 823 -14.06 -13.45 -1.10
N ALA A 824 -15.30 -13.23 -0.67
CA ALA A 824 -16.30 -14.29 -0.60
C ALA A 824 -16.69 -14.76 -2.02
N LEU A 825 -16.82 -13.84 -2.98
CA LEU A 825 -17.04 -14.17 -4.40
C LEU A 825 -15.92 -15.02 -4.98
N SER A 826 -14.65 -14.65 -4.72
CA SER A 826 -13.50 -15.45 -5.15
C SER A 826 -13.48 -16.84 -4.51
N LEU A 827 -13.81 -16.95 -3.22
CA LEU A 827 -13.88 -18.22 -2.49
C LEU A 827 -15.05 -19.11 -2.96
N LEU A 828 -16.18 -18.54 -3.33
CA LEU A 828 -17.27 -19.25 -4.01
C LEU A 828 -16.87 -19.73 -5.39
N GLY A 829 -16.14 -18.90 -6.14
CA GLY A 829 -15.55 -19.31 -7.42
C GLY A 829 -14.63 -20.51 -7.26
N ILE A 830 -13.82 -20.55 -6.18
CA ILE A 830 -13.00 -21.71 -5.84
C ILE A 830 -13.88 -22.93 -5.51
N CYS A 831 -14.95 -22.77 -4.73
CA CYS A 831 -15.88 -23.87 -4.45
C CYS A 831 -16.52 -24.42 -5.73
N ALA A 832 -16.96 -23.54 -6.63
CA ALA A 832 -17.50 -23.91 -7.92
C ALA A 832 -16.48 -24.70 -8.77
N LEU A 833 -15.20 -24.27 -8.80
CA LEU A 833 -14.13 -25.03 -9.46
C LEU A 833 -13.93 -26.43 -8.87
N GLU A 834 -14.09 -26.58 -7.55
CA GLU A 834 -13.90 -27.85 -6.84
C GLU A 834 -15.10 -28.78 -7.00
N LEU A 835 -16.29 -28.22 -7.21
CA LEU A 835 -17.53 -28.94 -7.50
C LEU A 835 -17.71 -29.23 -9.00
N GLY A 836 -16.75 -28.83 -9.84
CA GLY A 836 -16.81 -29.03 -11.30
C GLY A 836 -17.74 -28.06 -12.04
N GLN A 837 -18.25 -27.03 -11.36
CA GLN A 837 -19.14 -26.01 -11.91
C GLN A 837 -18.33 -24.89 -12.59
N LEU A 838 -17.66 -25.21 -13.69
CA LEU A 838 -16.66 -24.33 -14.32
C LEU A 838 -17.23 -22.98 -14.80
N GLN A 839 -18.42 -22.98 -15.41
CA GLN A 839 -19.06 -21.74 -15.89
C GLN A 839 -19.44 -20.80 -14.74
N ARG A 840 -19.98 -21.37 -13.64
CA ARG A 840 -20.28 -20.62 -12.42
C ARG A 840 -19.01 -20.01 -11.82
N ALA A 841 -17.90 -20.73 -11.86
CA ALA A 841 -16.62 -20.22 -11.39
C ALA A 841 -16.14 -18.99 -12.18
N LEU A 842 -16.26 -18.99 -13.51
CA LEU A 842 -15.91 -17.84 -14.35
C LEU A 842 -16.71 -16.59 -13.95
N ILE A 843 -18.03 -16.72 -13.80
CA ILE A 843 -18.93 -15.61 -13.43
C ILE A 843 -18.53 -15.05 -12.06
N LEU A 844 -18.36 -15.90 -11.06
CA LEU A 844 -18.03 -15.49 -9.69
C LEU A 844 -16.66 -14.80 -9.60
N MET A 845 -15.67 -15.28 -10.35
CA MET A 845 -14.34 -14.68 -10.36
C MET A 845 -14.29 -13.36 -11.14
N ASN A 846 -15.03 -13.25 -12.24
CA ASN A 846 -15.18 -11.98 -12.96
C ASN A 846 -15.92 -10.94 -12.10
N LYS A 847 -16.99 -11.33 -11.39
CA LYS A 847 -17.64 -10.47 -10.39
C LYS A 847 -16.66 -10.04 -9.30
N SER A 848 -15.83 -10.96 -8.81
CA SER A 848 -14.78 -10.61 -7.84
C SER A 848 -13.77 -9.60 -8.39
N LEU A 849 -13.36 -9.69 -9.66
CA LEU A 849 -12.44 -8.75 -10.29
C LEU A 849 -13.07 -7.40 -10.61
N LEU A 850 -14.38 -7.37 -10.89
CA LEU A 850 -15.12 -6.13 -11.08
C LEU A 850 -15.15 -5.30 -9.79
N LEU A 851 -15.29 -5.96 -8.64
CA LEU A 851 -15.22 -5.33 -7.32
C LEU A 851 -13.79 -4.96 -6.90
N ASP A 852 -12.81 -5.81 -7.22
CA ASP A 852 -11.40 -5.61 -6.86
C ASP A 852 -10.46 -6.14 -7.96
N SER A 853 -10.02 -5.23 -8.83
CA SER A 853 -9.13 -5.54 -9.96
C SER A 853 -7.68 -5.78 -9.57
N ASP A 854 -7.28 -5.55 -8.31
CA ASP A 854 -5.95 -5.89 -7.80
C ASP A 854 -5.96 -7.20 -7.01
N PHE A 855 -7.08 -7.93 -7.02
CA PHE A 855 -7.18 -9.20 -6.34
C PHE A 855 -6.57 -10.33 -7.19
N ARG A 856 -5.37 -10.77 -6.81
CA ARG A 856 -4.62 -11.85 -7.48
C ARG A 856 -5.36 -13.19 -7.58
N ALA A 857 -6.13 -13.58 -6.56
CA ALA A 857 -6.69 -14.94 -6.48
C ALA A 857 -7.70 -15.25 -7.60
N PRO A 858 -8.66 -14.36 -7.93
CA PRO A 858 -9.51 -14.50 -9.11
C PRO A 858 -8.74 -14.70 -10.42
N TYR A 859 -7.72 -13.89 -10.71
CA TYR A 859 -6.93 -14.04 -11.95
C TYR A 859 -6.33 -15.45 -12.12
N VAL A 860 -5.63 -15.91 -11.08
CA VAL A 860 -5.01 -17.25 -11.07
C VAL A 860 -6.06 -18.33 -11.27
N ASN A 861 -7.20 -18.23 -10.60
CA ASN A 861 -8.23 -19.27 -10.68
C ASN A 861 -9.07 -19.19 -11.97
N LEU A 862 -9.18 -18.02 -12.62
CA LEU A 862 -9.74 -17.89 -13.96
C LEU A 862 -8.86 -18.60 -15.00
N GLY A 863 -7.54 -18.47 -14.90
CA GLY A 863 -6.60 -19.26 -15.72
C GLY A 863 -6.83 -20.77 -15.58
N VAL A 864 -7.07 -21.24 -14.34
CA VAL A 864 -7.45 -22.65 -14.09
C VAL A 864 -8.80 -23.00 -14.72
N ALA A 865 -9.81 -22.14 -14.59
CA ALA A 865 -11.14 -22.37 -15.12
C ALA A 865 -11.13 -22.51 -16.65
N TYR A 866 -10.47 -21.59 -17.35
CA TYR A 866 -10.34 -21.63 -18.81
C TYR A 866 -9.56 -22.86 -19.29
N LEU A 867 -8.45 -23.23 -18.62
CA LEU A 867 -7.72 -24.45 -18.95
C LEU A 867 -8.59 -25.70 -18.80
N ARG A 868 -9.42 -25.80 -17.76
CA ARG A 868 -10.29 -26.96 -17.54
C ARG A 868 -11.45 -27.01 -18.53
N LEU A 869 -12.04 -25.86 -18.87
CA LEU A 869 -13.06 -25.78 -19.92
C LEU A 869 -12.48 -26.18 -21.28
N ALA A 870 -11.26 -25.73 -21.61
CA ALA A 870 -10.59 -26.10 -22.85
C ALA A 870 -10.36 -27.61 -22.98
N VAL A 871 -10.22 -28.34 -21.86
CA VAL A 871 -10.07 -29.81 -21.84
C VAL A 871 -11.38 -30.54 -22.15
N SER A 872 -12.53 -29.94 -21.86
CA SER A 872 -13.85 -30.52 -22.15
C SER A 872 -14.41 -30.13 -23.52
N GLU A 873 -13.74 -29.25 -24.24
CA GLU A 873 -14.16 -28.74 -25.55
C GLU A 873 -13.20 -29.24 -26.65
N GLU A 874 -13.63 -29.18 -27.91
CA GLU A 874 -12.82 -29.59 -29.07
C GLU A 874 -12.80 -28.50 -30.15
N GLY A 875 -11.80 -28.57 -31.06
CA GLY A 875 -11.69 -27.68 -32.21
C GLY A 875 -11.39 -26.21 -31.84
N GLU A 876 -12.01 -25.28 -32.56
CA GLU A 876 -11.79 -23.84 -32.41
C GLU A 876 -12.20 -23.32 -31.03
N LYS A 877 -13.23 -23.92 -30.41
CA LYS A 877 -13.67 -23.56 -29.06
C LYS A 877 -12.59 -23.82 -28.01
N ALA A 878 -11.90 -24.96 -28.11
CA ALA A 878 -10.78 -25.28 -27.23
C ALA A 878 -9.63 -24.27 -27.42
N GLN A 879 -9.35 -23.87 -28.68
CA GLN A 879 -8.32 -22.87 -28.98
C GLN A 879 -8.63 -21.50 -28.36
N ASP A 880 -9.85 -20.98 -28.52
CA ASP A 880 -10.27 -19.71 -27.90
C ASP A 880 -10.10 -19.75 -26.37
N LEU A 881 -10.51 -20.85 -25.73
CA LEU A 881 -10.36 -21.02 -24.29
C LEU A 881 -8.89 -21.09 -23.84
N PHE A 882 -7.98 -21.63 -24.66
CA PHE A 882 -6.55 -21.57 -24.38
C PHE A 882 -6.00 -20.14 -24.52
N PHE A 883 -6.43 -19.36 -25.51
CA PHE A 883 -6.07 -17.95 -25.62
C PHE A 883 -6.57 -17.14 -24.42
N ARG A 884 -7.83 -17.33 -24.01
CA ARG A 884 -8.40 -16.70 -22.81
C ARG A 884 -7.60 -17.01 -21.55
N ALA A 885 -7.10 -18.24 -21.42
CA ALA A 885 -6.24 -18.64 -20.31
C ALA A 885 -4.90 -17.89 -20.32
N ILE A 886 -4.34 -17.60 -21.51
CA ILE A 886 -3.11 -16.81 -21.67
C ILE A 886 -3.39 -15.34 -21.29
N GLU A 887 -4.41 -14.72 -21.88
CA GLU A 887 -4.75 -13.31 -21.68
C GLU A 887 -4.97 -12.98 -20.20
N ILE A 888 -5.78 -13.79 -19.50
CA ILE A 888 -6.06 -13.54 -18.07
C ILE A 888 -4.82 -13.75 -17.19
N SER A 889 -3.94 -14.67 -17.59
CA SER A 889 -2.68 -14.95 -16.88
C SER A 889 -1.65 -13.85 -17.12
N GLU A 890 -1.59 -13.28 -18.31
CA GLU A 890 -0.76 -12.11 -18.64
C GLU A 890 -1.24 -10.85 -17.91
N ALA A 891 -2.56 -10.60 -17.90
CA ALA A 891 -3.16 -9.54 -17.11
C ALA A 891 -2.80 -9.66 -15.63
N CYS A 892 -2.78 -10.89 -15.10
CA CYS A 892 -2.30 -11.16 -13.75
C CYS A 892 -0.82 -10.85 -13.57
N LEU A 893 0.05 -11.16 -14.53
CA LEU A 893 1.49 -10.94 -14.42
C LEU A 893 1.86 -9.46 -14.52
N ILE A 894 1.11 -8.67 -15.29
CA ILE A 894 1.25 -7.21 -15.34
C ILE A 894 1.02 -6.60 -13.94
N ARG A 895 -0.03 -7.05 -13.23
CA ARG A 895 -0.38 -6.56 -11.88
C ARG A 895 0.40 -7.24 -10.75
N HIS A 896 0.72 -8.52 -10.92
CA HIS A 896 1.35 -9.39 -9.94
C HIS A 896 2.49 -10.21 -10.58
N PRO A 897 3.66 -9.58 -10.87
CA PRO A 897 4.76 -10.24 -11.57
C PRO A 897 5.30 -11.51 -10.89
N ALA A 898 5.13 -11.62 -9.57
CA ALA A 898 5.53 -12.79 -8.78
C ALA A 898 4.44 -13.87 -8.71
N SER A 899 3.84 -14.23 -9.86
CA SER A 899 2.75 -15.20 -9.96
C SER A 899 3.12 -16.42 -10.82
N PRO A 900 3.93 -17.37 -10.29
CA PRO A 900 4.37 -18.52 -11.07
C PRO A 900 3.23 -19.46 -11.50
N GLN A 901 2.06 -19.38 -10.85
CA GLN A 901 0.85 -20.08 -11.29
C GLN A 901 0.43 -19.63 -12.70
N CYS A 902 0.53 -18.32 -12.99
CA CYS A 902 0.17 -17.75 -14.29
C CYS A 902 1.17 -18.16 -15.38
N ASN A 903 2.47 -18.18 -15.06
CA ASN A 903 3.50 -18.74 -15.96
C ASN A 903 3.20 -20.22 -16.27
N TYR A 904 2.79 -21.00 -15.26
CA TYR A 904 2.36 -22.38 -15.51
C TYR A 904 1.13 -22.45 -16.44
N HIS A 905 0.11 -21.61 -16.23
CA HIS A 905 -1.10 -21.61 -17.07
C HIS A 905 -0.80 -21.23 -18.52
N ILE A 906 -0.01 -20.17 -18.74
CA ILE A 906 0.46 -19.74 -20.06
C ILE A 906 1.27 -20.87 -20.70
N GLY A 907 2.18 -21.46 -19.94
CA GLY A 907 3.03 -22.56 -20.40
C GLY A 907 2.24 -23.76 -20.91
N VAL A 908 1.20 -24.18 -20.18
CA VAL A 908 0.30 -25.28 -20.56
C VAL A 908 -0.59 -24.89 -21.75
N ALA A 909 -1.17 -23.69 -21.77
CA ALA A 909 -2.01 -23.23 -22.87
C ALA A 909 -1.22 -23.13 -24.18
N CYS A 910 -0.04 -22.51 -24.16
CA CYS A 910 0.87 -22.44 -25.30
C CYS A 910 1.30 -23.84 -25.78
N ALA A 911 1.49 -24.80 -24.86
CA ALA A 911 1.79 -26.18 -25.27
C ALA A 911 0.64 -26.77 -26.09
N GLN A 912 -0.60 -26.63 -25.60
CA GLN A 912 -1.77 -27.16 -26.30
C GLN A 912 -2.01 -26.47 -27.64
N LEU A 913 -1.87 -25.14 -27.72
CA LEU A 913 -1.95 -24.40 -28.97
C LEU A 913 -0.89 -24.89 -29.98
N PHE A 914 0.35 -25.09 -29.54
CA PHE A 914 1.39 -25.69 -30.40
C PHE A 914 1.00 -27.08 -30.94
N PHE A 915 0.37 -27.92 -30.11
CA PHE A 915 -0.10 -29.25 -30.54
C PHE A 915 -1.36 -29.22 -31.42
N LEU A 916 -2.13 -28.13 -31.37
CA LEU A 916 -3.34 -27.95 -32.17
C LEU A 916 -3.06 -27.29 -33.53
N GLU A 917 -1.86 -26.71 -33.72
CA GLU A 917 -1.42 -26.16 -35.00
C GLU A 917 -1.23 -27.25 -36.06
N ARG A 918 -1.83 -27.05 -37.24
CA ARG A 918 -1.79 -28.03 -38.34
C ARG A 918 -0.41 -28.14 -38.98
N ASP A 919 0.32 -27.03 -39.04
CA ASP A 919 1.68 -26.97 -39.58
C ASP A 919 2.66 -26.53 -38.47
N PRO A 920 3.50 -27.45 -37.97
CA PRO A 920 4.43 -27.16 -36.90
C PRO A 920 5.56 -26.21 -37.35
N LEU A 921 5.77 -25.99 -38.65
CA LEU A 921 6.82 -25.10 -39.17
C LEU A 921 6.39 -23.63 -39.25
N THR A 922 5.15 -23.30 -38.89
CA THR A 922 4.69 -21.91 -38.89
C THR A 922 5.40 -21.06 -37.82
N PRO A 923 5.59 -19.75 -38.06
CA PRO A 923 6.11 -18.83 -37.05
C PRO A 923 5.27 -18.83 -35.75
N ALA A 924 3.96 -19.01 -35.87
CA ALA A 924 3.04 -19.10 -34.74
C ALA A 924 3.29 -20.37 -33.90
N ALA A 925 3.40 -21.54 -34.54
CA ALA A 925 3.73 -22.78 -33.84
C ALA A 925 5.11 -22.71 -33.16
N ALA A 926 6.12 -22.13 -33.83
CA ALA A 926 7.44 -21.90 -33.25
C ALA A 926 7.37 -20.98 -32.02
N GLU A 927 6.52 -19.95 -32.06
CA GLU A 927 6.31 -19.02 -30.96
C GLU A 927 5.64 -19.69 -29.76
N PHE A 928 4.54 -20.41 -29.98
CA PHE A 928 3.85 -21.16 -28.92
C PHE A 928 4.77 -22.17 -28.26
N ARG A 929 5.58 -22.88 -29.05
CA ARG A 929 6.57 -23.83 -28.55
C ARG A 929 7.62 -23.15 -27.68
N ARG A 930 8.17 -22.01 -28.15
CA ARG A 930 9.17 -21.21 -27.41
C ARG A 930 8.60 -20.69 -26.10
N ARG A 931 7.42 -20.07 -26.15
CA ARG A 931 6.72 -19.52 -24.98
C ARG A 931 6.35 -20.60 -23.97
N SER A 932 5.81 -21.73 -24.44
CA SER A 932 5.47 -22.87 -23.57
C SER A 932 6.68 -23.32 -22.75
N ARG A 933 7.82 -23.52 -23.42
CA ARG A 933 9.06 -23.92 -22.76
C ARG A 933 9.52 -22.89 -21.73
N GLN A 934 9.56 -21.62 -22.11
CA GLN A 934 10.02 -20.55 -21.23
C GLN A 934 9.18 -20.45 -19.97
N GLU A 935 7.86 -20.39 -20.11
CA GLU A 935 6.93 -20.14 -19.00
C GLU A 935 6.82 -21.34 -18.05
N LEU A 936 6.83 -22.57 -18.57
CA LEU A 936 6.87 -23.78 -17.74
C LEU A 936 8.17 -23.87 -16.92
N LEU A 937 9.31 -23.51 -17.51
CA LEU A 937 10.59 -23.49 -16.79
C LEU A 937 10.64 -22.41 -15.72
N GLU A 938 10.13 -21.21 -16.02
CA GLU A 938 10.03 -20.10 -15.07
C GLU A 938 9.14 -20.49 -13.87
N ALA A 939 7.97 -21.08 -14.13
CA ALA A 939 7.09 -21.59 -13.08
C ALA A 939 7.81 -22.65 -12.21
N ARG A 940 8.58 -23.56 -12.84
CA ARG A 940 9.32 -24.65 -12.17
C ARG A 940 10.44 -24.16 -11.28
N GLN A 941 11.16 -23.12 -11.70
CA GLN A 941 12.33 -22.60 -10.99
C GLN A 941 11.96 -21.58 -9.90
N SER A 942 10.70 -21.13 -9.88
CA SER A 942 10.20 -20.18 -8.89
C SER A 942 10.44 -20.62 -7.43
N ALA A 943 10.67 -19.65 -6.55
CA ALA A 943 10.89 -19.91 -5.13
C ALA A 943 9.68 -20.58 -4.45
N GLU A 944 8.46 -20.24 -4.90
CA GLU A 944 7.23 -20.89 -4.42
C GLU A 944 7.19 -22.37 -4.82
N ALA A 945 7.54 -22.70 -6.06
CA ALA A 945 7.59 -24.10 -6.51
C ALA A 945 8.63 -24.91 -5.75
N ARG A 946 9.84 -24.36 -5.53
CA ARG A 946 10.90 -25.02 -4.75
C ARG A 946 10.51 -25.28 -3.30
N ARG A 947 9.98 -24.26 -2.60
CA ARG A 947 9.55 -24.42 -1.20
C ARG A 947 8.53 -25.54 -1.05
N ARG A 948 7.53 -25.57 -1.93
CA ARG A 948 6.41 -26.51 -1.81
C ARG A 948 6.77 -27.91 -2.29
N LEU A 949 7.73 -28.04 -3.22
CA LEU A 949 8.35 -29.32 -3.54
C LEU A 949 9.05 -29.89 -2.30
N SER A 950 9.78 -29.06 -1.55
CA SER A 950 10.37 -29.44 -0.27
C SER A 950 9.29 -29.85 0.74
N ASP A 951 8.23 -29.05 0.91
CA ASP A 951 7.11 -29.37 1.81
C ASP A 951 6.48 -30.74 1.48
N TRP A 952 6.28 -31.03 0.19
CA TRP A 952 5.72 -32.30 -0.27
C TRP A 952 6.68 -33.48 -0.05
N GLN A 953 7.98 -33.31 -0.33
CA GLN A 953 9.01 -34.33 -0.07
C GLN A 953 9.12 -34.66 1.43
N GLU A 954 9.04 -33.64 2.29
CA GLU A 954 8.99 -33.83 3.74
C GLU A 954 7.72 -34.56 4.19
N ALA A 955 6.55 -34.18 3.64
CA ALA A 955 5.30 -34.89 3.90
C ALA A 955 5.39 -36.36 3.43
N GLN A 956 6.11 -36.62 2.35
CA GLN A 956 6.32 -37.98 1.82
C GLN A 956 7.20 -38.79 2.77
N ALA A 957 8.29 -38.20 3.27
CA ALA A 957 9.15 -38.82 4.27
C ALA A 957 8.41 -39.12 5.59
N ARG A 958 7.48 -38.25 6.00
CA ARG A 958 6.65 -38.45 7.21
C ARG A 958 5.41 -39.34 7.01
N GLY A 959 5.21 -39.89 5.81
CA GLY A 959 4.03 -40.72 5.49
C GLY A 959 2.69 -39.97 5.44
N THR A 960 2.70 -38.64 5.53
CA THR A 960 1.50 -37.78 5.50
C THR A 960 1.20 -37.18 4.12
N ALA A 961 2.08 -37.40 3.13
CA ALA A 961 1.93 -36.91 1.75
C ALA A 961 0.63 -37.33 1.07
N ARG A 962 -0.06 -38.39 1.51
CA ARG A 962 -1.38 -38.73 0.97
C ARG A 962 -2.40 -37.59 1.10
N LYS A 963 -2.16 -36.60 1.97
CA LYS A 963 -2.97 -35.40 2.16
C LYS A 963 -2.53 -34.20 1.29
N GLN A 964 -1.40 -34.28 0.58
CA GLN A 964 -0.84 -33.19 -0.23
C GLN A 964 -0.45 -33.68 -1.65
N GLN A 965 -0.81 -32.93 -2.70
CA GLN A 965 -0.44 -33.29 -4.07
C GLN A 965 0.95 -32.77 -4.44
N ALA A 966 1.65 -33.52 -5.30
CA ALA A 966 2.90 -33.10 -5.87
C ALA A 966 2.70 -31.81 -6.70
N PRO A 967 3.63 -30.85 -6.63
CA PRO A 967 3.50 -29.59 -7.36
C PRO A 967 3.52 -29.77 -8.89
N TRP A 968 4.30 -30.74 -9.35
CA TRP A 968 4.43 -31.18 -10.74
C TRP A 968 3.85 -32.59 -10.88
N LEU A 969 3.00 -32.79 -11.89
CA LEU A 969 2.48 -34.09 -12.27
C LEU A 969 3.33 -34.67 -13.40
N SER A 970 3.27 -35.99 -13.58
CA SER A 970 3.92 -36.68 -14.69
C SER A 970 3.50 -36.15 -16.06
N VAL A 971 2.27 -35.62 -16.18
CA VAL A 971 1.79 -35.00 -17.43
C VAL A 971 2.55 -33.71 -17.76
N ASP A 972 2.96 -32.93 -16.76
CA ASP A 972 3.67 -31.68 -17.00
C ASP A 972 5.12 -31.94 -17.44
N ASP A 973 5.78 -32.96 -16.86
CA ASP A 973 7.09 -33.40 -17.31
C ASP A 973 7.02 -33.92 -18.75
N LYS A 974 5.97 -34.67 -19.11
CA LYS A 974 5.72 -35.09 -20.49
C LYS A 974 5.50 -33.91 -21.41
N THR A 975 4.76 -32.88 -20.98
CA THR A 975 4.56 -31.64 -21.75
C THR A 975 5.87 -30.93 -22.01
N LEU A 976 6.70 -30.76 -20.98
CA LEU A 976 8.01 -30.11 -21.15
C LEU A 976 8.92 -30.93 -22.08
N GLN A 977 8.99 -32.25 -21.90
CA GLN A 977 9.76 -33.14 -22.77
C GLN A 977 9.30 -33.10 -24.22
N ALA A 978 7.99 -33.08 -24.46
CA ALA A 978 7.43 -33.03 -25.81
C ALA A 978 7.68 -31.68 -26.50
N VAL A 979 7.62 -30.58 -25.75
CA VAL A 979 7.97 -29.25 -26.26
C VAL A 979 9.48 -29.14 -26.52
N GLU A 980 10.33 -29.82 -25.76
CA GLU A 980 11.79 -29.81 -25.93
C GLU A 980 12.31 -30.80 -27.00
N ALA A 981 11.53 -31.82 -27.36
CA ALA A 981 11.92 -32.82 -28.36
C ALA A 981 12.16 -32.21 -29.76
N PRO A 982 13.04 -32.80 -30.59
CA PRO A 982 13.20 -32.39 -32.00
C PRO A 982 11.86 -32.39 -32.72
N MET A 983 11.63 -31.38 -33.59
CA MET A 983 10.34 -31.13 -34.26
C MET A 983 9.75 -32.43 -34.86
N PRO A 984 8.67 -32.99 -34.29
CA PRO A 984 8.02 -34.14 -34.90
C PRO A 984 7.16 -33.69 -36.09
N PRO A 985 6.96 -34.54 -37.11
CA PRO A 985 6.19 -34.20 -38.31
C PRO A 985 4.69 -33.98 -38.06
N ALA A 986 4.15 -34.47 -36.93
CA ALA A 986 2.76 -34.25 -36.51
C ALA A 986 2.65 -34.37 -34.97
N PRO A 987 2.81 -33.26 -34.23
CA PRO A 987 2.72 -33.28 -32.77
C PRO A 987 1.25 -33.46 -32.34
N LYS A 988 0.95 -34.46 -31.50
CA LYS A 988 -0.43 -34.70 -30.98
C LYS A 988 -0.64 -34.00 -29.63
N PRO A 989 -1.82 -33.41 -29.38
CA PRO A 989 -2.16 -32.82 -28.08
C PRO A 989 -1.95 -33.80 -26.93
N ILE A 990 -1.28 -33.32 -25.89
CA ILE A 990 -1.09 -34.10 -24.66
C ILE A 990 -2.39 -34.06 -23.89
N LYS A 991 -2.95 -35.25 -23.61
CA LYS A 991 -4.17 -35.39 -22.82
C LYS A 991 -3.95 -34.83 -21.41
N LEU A 992 -4.53 -33.66 -21.15
CA LEU A 992 -4.50 -33.01 -19.85
C LEU A 992 -5.51 -33.68 -18.89
N PRO A 993 -5.23 -33.70 -17.58
CA PRO A 993 -6.19 -34.18 -16.59
C PRO A 993 -7.32 -33.16 -16.40
N GLU A 994 -8.53 -33.65 -16.06
CA GLU A 994 -9.71 -32.80 -15.77
C GLU A 994 -9.47 -31.77 -14.64
N TYR A 995 -8.46 -32.01 -13.81
CA TYR A 995 -8.06 -31.14 -12.71
C TYR A 995 -6.82 -30.29 -13.00
N VAL A 996 -6.44 -30.09 -14.27
CA VAL A 996 -5.32 -29.25 -14.71
C VAL A 996 -5.38 -27.82 -14.12
N GLY A 997 -4.22 -27.19 -13.97
CA GLY A 997 -4.08 -25.81 -13.48
C GLY A 997 -3.50 -25.71 -12.06
N TRP A 998 -2.61 -24.74 -11.83
CA TRP A 998 -2.11 -24.38 -10.50
C TRP A 998 -3.00 -23.34 -9.81
N ARG A 999 -3.39 -23.55 -8.54
CA ARG A 999 -4.18 -22.57 -7.78
C ARG A 999 -3.34 -21.81 -6.76
N LEU A 1000 -3.86 -20.69 -6.25
CA LEU A 1000 -3.14 -19.82 -5.31
C LEU A 1000 -2.90 -20.46 -3.92
N PHE A 1001 -3.82 -21.31 -3.43
CA PHE A 1001 -3.75 -21.89 -2.08
C PHE A 1001 -3.59 -23.42 -2.04
N PHE A 1002 -4.09 -24.14 -3.05
CA PHE A 1002 -4.06 -25.60 -3.16
C PHE A 1002 -3.55 -26.01 -4.55
N TRP A 1003 -2.51 -26.83 -4.62
CA TRP A 1003 -1.77 -27.08 -5.87
C TRP A 1003 -2.67 -27.52 -7.03
N ARG A 1004 -3.47 -28.57 -6.84
CA ARG A 1004 -4.44 -29.12 -7.81
C ARG A 1004 -5.62 -29.73 -7.03
N ALA A 1005 -6.70 -30.09 -7.73
CA ALA A 1005 -7.80 -30.83 -7.08
C ALA A 1005 -7.32 -32.25 -6.79
N ALA A 1006 -7.55 -32.75 -5.57
CA ALA A 1006 -7.59 -34.19 -5.33
C ALA A 1006 -8.63 -34.78 -6.28
N SER A 1007 -8.29 -35.78 -7.09
CA SER A 1007 -9.34 -36.52 -7.78
C SER A 1007 -10.30 -37.05 -6.72
N CYS A 1008 -11.59 -36.87 -6.92
CA CYS A 1008 -12.61 -37.53 -6.10
C CYS A 1008 -12.32 -39.05 -6.05
N ALA A 1009 -11.72 -39.62 -7.10
CA ALA A 1009 -11.27 -41.00 -7.19
C ALA A 1009 -10.16 -41.42 -6.19
N LEU A 1010 -9.25 -40.53 -5.79
CA LEU A 1010 -8.23 -40.83 -4.76
C LEU A 1010 -8.82 -40.80 -3.33
N GLN A 1011 -9.92 -40.08 -3.12
CA GLN A 1011 -10.68 -40.12 -1.86
C GLN A 1011 -11.53 -41.37 -1.72
N VAL A 1012 -12.13 -41.90 -2.80
CA VAL A 1012 -12.87 -43.17 -2.76
C VAL A 1012 -11.94 -44.36 -2.45
N GLY A 1013 -10.72 -44.36 -3.00
CA GLY A 1013 -9.69 -45.35 -2.65
C GLY A 1013 -9.08 -45.19 -1.24
N ALA A 1014 -9.22 -44.02 -0.63
CA ALA A 1014 -8.86 -43.75 0.76
C ALA A 1014 -10.03 -44.03 1.72
N GLU A 1015 -11.28 -43.94 1.27
CA GLU A 1015 -12.48 -44.37 1.99
C GLU A 1015 -12.59 -45.90 2.07
N LEU A 1016 -12.20 -46.66 1.03
CA LEU A 1016 -12.18 -48.13 1.13
C LEU A 1016 -11.09 -48.65 2.08
N ARG A 1017 -9.97 -47.93 2.19
CA ARG A 1017 -8.89 -48.23 3.15
C ARG A 1017 -9.14 -47.62 4.54
N GLY A 1018 -9.80 -46.46 4.59
CA GLY A 1018 -10.24 -45.77 5.78
C GLY A 1018 -11.44 -46.45 6.44
N LYS A 1019 -12.32 -47.11 5.68
CA LYS A 1019 -13.35 -48.01 6.21
C LYS A 1019 -12.74 -49.28 6.80
N ARG A 1020 -11.65 -49.82 6.22
CA ARG A 1020 -10.84 -50.89 6.87
C ARG A 1020 -10.11 -50.42 8.14
N HIS A 1021 -9.68 -49.16 8.19
CA HIS A 1021 -8.99 -48.59 9.36
C HIS A 1021 -9.95 -48.07 10.43
N ALA A 1022 -11.16 -47.65 10.06
CA ALA A 1022 -12.28 -47.31 10.93
C ALA A 1022 -12.98 -48.56 11.48
N LEU A 1023 -12.96 -49.68 10.76
CA LEU A 1023 -13.30 -51.01 11.30
C LEU A 1023 -12.28 -51.46 12.36
N ARG A 1024 -10.99 -51.11 12.20
CA ARG A 1024 -9.94 -51.35 13.21
C ARG A 1024 -9.93 -50.32 14.35
N ALA A 1025 -10.35 -49.08 14.10
CA ALA A 1025 -10.39 -48.02 15.12
C ALA A 1025 -11.71 -48.00 15.93
N SER A 1026 -12.80 -48.60 15.41
CA SER A 1026 -14.00 -48.91 16.20
C SER A 1026 -13.80 -50.11 17.14
N LEU A 1027 -12.66 -50.80 17.05
CA LEU A 1027 -12.25 -51.89 17.95
C LEU A 1027 -11.30 -51.45 19.09
N GLN A 1028 -11.00 -50.15 19.23
CA GLN A 1028 -10.50 -49.59 20.49
C GLN A 1028 -11.66 -48.91 21.23
N LEU A 1029 -12.61 -49.74 21.67
CA LEU A 1029 -13.49 -49.37 22.76
C LEU A 1029 -12.64 -49.27 24.02
N GLN A 1030 -12.74 -48.10 24.65
CA GLN A 1030 -12.43 -47.86 26.05
C GLN A 1030 -12.84 -49.08 26.86
N GLY A 1031 -11.94 -49.56 27.73
CA GLY A 1031 -12.25 -50.53 28.77
C GLY A 1031 -13.46 -50.03 29.55
N THR A 1032 -14.63 -50.52 29.16
CA THR A 1032 -15.92 -50.21 29.75
C THR A 1032 -16.05 -51.20 30.89
N LYS A 1033 -15.88 -50.71 32.12
CA LYS A 1033 -16.30 -51.47 33.29
C LYS A 1033 -17.79 -51.75 33.16
N LEU A 1034 -18.18 -53.03 33.25
CA LEU A 1034 -19.57 -53.42 33.40
C LEU A 1034 -20.13 -52.82 34.69
N HIS A 1035 -21.34 -52.27 34.61
CA HIS A 1035 -22.08 -51.78 35.77
C HIS A 1035 -22.59 -52.94 36.65
N ASP A 1036 -22.64 -52.68 37.95
CA ASP A 1036 -22.81 -53.55 39.14
C ASP A 1036 -23.98 -54.56 39.22
N VAL A 1037 -24.27 -55.36 38.19
CA VAL A 1037 -25.41 -56.31 38.28
C VAL A 1037 -25.11 -57.68 37.67
N CYS A 1038 -24.21 -58.43 38.30
CA CYS A 1038 -24.25 -59.90 38.43
C CYS A 1038 -23.11 -60.32 39.37
N ALA A 1039 -23.42 -60.74 40.60
CA ALA A 1039 -22.41 -61.11 41.61
C ALA A 1039 -21.35 -62.15 41.15
N PRO A 1040 -21.66 -63.16 40.30
CA PRO A 1040 -20.63 -64.10 39.86
C PRO A 1040 -19.66 -63.57 38.78
N CYS A 1041 -19.93 -62.43 38.12
CA CYS A 1041 -19.10 -61.95 37.01
C CYS A 1041 -18.18 -60.77 37.40
N GLY A 1042 -18.24 -60.32 38.66
CA GLY A 1042 -17.68 -59.03 39.09
C GLY A 1042 -16.16 -58.95 39.22
N ASP A 1043 -15.45 -60.08 39.40
CA ASP A 1043 -14.02 -60.05 39.78
C ASP A 1043 -13.07 -60.76 38.81
N ALA A 1044 -13.56 -61.31 37.69
CA ALA A 1044 -12.68 -61.85 36.66
C ALA A 1044 -12.21 -60.71 35.74
N GLY A 1045 -11.10 -60.05 36.10
CA GLY A 1045 -10.46 -59.00 35.30
C GLY A 1045 -10.01 -59.52 33.93
N LEU A 1046 -10.93 -59.57 32.97
CA LEU A 1046 -10.71 -60.11 31.64
C LEU A 1046 -10.27 -59.04 30.65
N ASN A 1047 -9.26 -59.37 29.85
CA ASN A 1047 -8.83 -58.60 28.71
C ASN A 1047 -9.58 -59.09 27.46
N THR A 1048 -10.55 -58.31 26.98
CA THR A 1048 -11.39 -58.63 25.82
C THR A 1048 -10.67 -58.56 24.46
N LEU A 1049 -9.34 -58.39 24.45
CA LEU A 1049 -8.53 -58.20 23.24
C LEU A 1049 -7.44 -59.27 23.03
N GLN A 1050 -7.39 -60.32 23.86
CA GLN A 1050 -6.65 -61.54 23.50
C GLN A 1050 -7.59 -62.46 22.70
N GLU A 1051 -7.18 -62.85 21.49
CA GLU A 1051 -7.94 -63.76 20.61
C GLU A 1051 -8.15 -65.17 21.22
N THR A 1052 -7.51 -65.47 22.35
CA THR A 1052 -7.73 -66.70 23.12
C THR A 1052 -7.69 -66.39 24.62
N SER A 1053 -8.86 -66.16 25.21
CA SER A 1053 -9.03 -66.35 26.65
C SER A 1053 -10.10 -67.43 26.82
N GLU A 1054 -9.76 -68.52 27.52
CA GLU A 1054 -10.62 -69.70 27.78
C GLU A 1054 -11.97 -69.38 28.46
N TYR A 1055 -12.28 -68.11 28.72
CA TYR A 1055 -13.49 -67.68 29.42
C TYR A 1055 -14.74 -67.54 28.52
N CYS A 1056 -14.60 -67.25 27.22
CA CYS A 1056 -15.73 -66.84 26.39
C CYS A 1056 -16.58 -67.98 25.80
N ASP A 1057 -16.06 -69.20 25.72
CA ASP A 1057 -16.76 -70.28 25.01
C ASP A 1057 -17.83 -71.01 25.85
N GLU A 1058 -17.78 -70.92 27.18
CA GLU A 1058 -18.68 -71.73 28.03
C GLU A 1058 -19.92 -71.00 28.57
N LEU A 1059 -19.93 -69.66 28.65
CA LEU A 1059 -20.96 -68.91 29.42
C LEU A 1059 -21.96 -68.09 28.60
N TYR A 1060 -21.69 -67.81 27.31
CA TYR A 1060 -22.51 -66.87 26.52
C TYR A 1060 -23.91 -67.41 26.18
N SER A 1061 -24.06 -68.73 26.06
CA SER A 1061 -25.35 -69.39 25.80
C SER A 1061 -26.25 -69.48 27.03
N GLN A 1062 -25.75 -69.14 28.21
CA GLN A 1062 -26.45 -69.36 29.49
C GLN A 1062 -26.99 -68.07 30.12
N CYS A 1063 -26.73 -66.90 29.52
CA CYS A 1063 -27.17 -65.60 30.05
C CYS A 1063 -28.47 -65.13 29.40
N SER A 1064 -29.60 -65.46 30.02
CA SER A 1064 -30.95 -65.10 29.55
C SER A 1064 -31.19 -63.58 29.44
N CYS A 1065 -30.55 -62.76 30.28
CA CYS A 1065 -30.82 -61.31 30.33
C CYS A 1065 -30.26 -60.53 29.11
N CYS A 1066 -29.22 -61.03 28.45
CA CYS A 1066 -28.64 -60.40 27.26
C CYS A 1066 -29.44 -60.72 26.00
N ILE A 1067 -29.99 -61.94 25.92
CA ILE A 1067 -30.79 -62.40 24.76
C ILE A 1067 -32.10 -61.60 24.67
N GLU A 1068 -32.80 -61.41 25.80
CA GLU A 1068 -34.07 -60.66 25.82
C GLU A 1068 -33.91 -59.20 25.40
N LYS A 1069 -32.81 -58.55 25.78
CA LYS A 1069 -32.54 -57.14 25.40
C LYS A 1069 -32.23 -56.96 23.92
N VAL A 1070 -31.61 -57.94 23.28
CA VAL A 1070 -31.33 -57.89 21.84
C VAL A 1070 -32.63 -58.10 21.05
N GLN A 1071 -33.47 -59.04 21.49
CA GLN A 1071 -34.75 -59.31 20.83
C GLN A 1071 -35.70 -58.10 20.90
N ALA A 1072 -35.79 -57.42 22.05
CA ALA A 1072 -36.62 -56.23 22.22
C ALA A 1072 -36.23 -55.08 21.26
N LYS A 1073 -34.93 -54.90 21.01
CA LYS A 1073 -34.44 -53.88 20.06
C LYS A 1073 -34.71 -54.23 18.61
N TYR A 1074 -34.72 -55.52 18.28
CA TYR A 1074 -35.05 -55.98 16.93
C TYR A 1074 -36.52 -55.70 16.61
N ASP A 1075 -37.42 -56.01 17.54
CA ASP A 1075 -38.86 -55.80 17.37
C ASP A 1075 -39.24 -54.32 17.25
N GLU A 1076 -38.56 -53.43 17.98
CA GLU A 1076 -38.72 -51.97 17.89
C GLU A 1076 -38.38 -51.41 16.49
N ILE A 1077 -37.34 -51.94 15.84
CA ILE A 1077 -36.93 -51.48 14.50
C ILE A 1077 -37.92 -51.98 13.44
N CYS A 1078 -38.41 -53.21 13.61
CA CYS A 1078 -39.30 -53.85 12.66
C CYS A 1078 -40.72 -53.24 12.67
N SER A 1079 -41.18 -52.67 13.78
CA SER A 1079 -42.53 -52.09 13.89
C SER A 1079 -42.78 -50.89 12.97
N ASN A 1080 -41.73 -50.15 12.58
CA ASN A 1080 -41.84 -48.98 11.68
C ASN A 1080 -42.17 -49.30 10.23
N PHE A 1081 -42.16 -50.59 9.83
CA PHE A 1081 -42.35 -51.04 8.45
C PHE A 1081 -43.55 -51.98 8.28
N MET A 1082 -44.41 -52.08 9.29
CA MET A 1082 -45.53 -53.04 9.37
C MET A 1082 -46.60 -52.86 8.27
N GLY A 1083 -46.68 -51.68 7.63
CA GLY A 1083 -47.63 -51.41 6.53
C GLY A 1083 -47.26 -52.01 5.17
N TYR A 1084 -46.05 -52.54 5.00
CA TYR A 1084 -45.54 -53.04 3.71
C TYR A 1084 -45.39 -54.57 3.66
N GLY A 1085 -45.99 -55.29 4.61
CA GLY A 1085 -45.92 -56.77 4.69
C GLY A 1085 -44.53 -57.30 5.08
N GLY A 1086 -43.65 -56.45 5.63
CA GLY A 1086 -42.32 -56.80 6.12
C GLY A 1086 -41.30 -55.67 5.96
N CYS A 1087 -40.27 -55.68 6.81
CA CYS A 1087 -39.26 -54.60 6.90
C CYS A 1087 -38.49 -54.41 5.59
N VAL A 1088 -38.20 -55.51 4.90
CA VAL A 1088 -37.49 -55.52 3.62
C VAL A 1088 -38.34 -54.88 2.51
N ASN A 1089 -39.66 -55.10 2.53
CA ASN A 1089 -40.57 -54.57 1.52
C ASN A 1089 -40.81 -53.08 1.70
N GLY A 1090 -40.88 -52.59 2.95
CA GLY A 1090 -41.00 -51.16 3.23
C GLY A 1090 -39.79 -50.35 2.77
N ILE A 1091 -38.58 -50.92 2.88
CA ILE A 1091 -37.36 -50.28 2.39
C ILE A 1091 -37.35 -50.19 0.85
N LYS A 1092 -37.81 -51.23 0.14
CA LYS A 1092 -37.89 -51.20 -1.33
C LYS A 1092 -38.87 -50.15 -1.85
N ALA A 1093 -40.06 -50.04 -1.23
CA ALA A 1093 -41.05 -49.04 -1.62
C ALA A 1093 -40.54 -47.59 -1.45
N ALA A 1094 -39.79 -47.32 -0.37
CA ALA A 1094 -39.20 -46.00 -0.14
C ALA A 1094 -38.12 -45.63 -1.17
N MET A 1095 -37.41 -46.62 -1.73
CA MET A 1095 -36.39 -46.39 -2.76
C MET A 1095 -37.02 -46.02 -4.11
N GLU A 1096 -38.07 -46.73 -4.55
CA GLU A 1096 -38.75 -46.45 -5.82
C GLU A 1096 -39.41 -45.06 -5.83
N GLN A 1097 -39.95 -44.62 -4.69
CA GLN A 1097 -40.53 -43.28 -4.58
C GLN A 1097 -39.48 -42.18 -4.76
N LYS A 1098 -38.29 -42.37 -4.19
CA LYS A 1098 -37.16 -41.44 -4.32
C LYS A 1098 -36.61 -41.36 -5.75
N GLU A 1099 -36.61 -42.45 -6.50
CA GLU A 1099 -36.16 -42.44 -7.90
C GLU A 1099 -37.10 -41.61 -8.78
N LYS A 1100 -38.42 -41.73 -8.60
CA LYS A 1100 -39.42 -40.92 -9.33
C LYS A 1100 -39.31 -39.43 -9.02
N GLU A 1101 -39.08 -39.06 -7.77
CA GLU A 1101 -38.87 -37.66 -7.36
C GLU A 1101 -37.60 -37.06 -8.01
N CYS A 1102 -36.54 -37.84 -8.13
CA CYS A 1102 -35.30 -37.41 -8.77
C CYS A 1102 -35.48 -37.17 -10.29
N GLU A 1103 -36.27 -38.00 -10.96
CA GLU A 1103 -36.52 -37.90 -12.40
C GLU A 1103 -37.41 -36.69 -12.75
N GLN A 1104 -38.41 -36.39 -11.92
CA GLN A 1104 -39.22 -35.16 -12.05
C GLN A 1104 -38.38 -33.89 -11.84
N LYS A 1105 -37.48 -33.90 -10.85
CA LYS A 1105 -36.60 -32.76 -10.59
C LYS A 1105 -35.66 -32.46 -11.78
N LYS A 1106 -35.16 -33.51 -12.44
CA LYS A 1106 -34.27 -33.36 -13.60
C LYS A 1106 -34.98 -32.71 -14.80
N LYS A 1107 -36.25 -33.09 -15.06
CA LYS A 1107 -37.08 -32.46 -16.10
C LYS A 1107 -37.38 -30.98 -15.80
N LEU A 1108 -37.58 -30.64 -14.52
CA LEU A 1108 -37.82 -29.27 -14.10
C LEU A 1108 -36.56 -28.39 -14.29
N GLU A 1109 -35.38 -28.95 -14.00
CA GLU A 1109 -34.09 -28.26 -14.19
C GLU A 1109 -33.74 -28.05 -15.68
N GLU A 1110 -34.09 -28.98 -16.57
CA GLU A 1110 -33.94 -28.79 -18.02
C GLU A 1110 -34.88 -27.70 -18.55
N TYR A 1111 -36.14 -27.70 -18.12
CA TYR A 1111 -37.11 -26.66 -18.50
C TYR A 1111 -36.69 -25.25 -18.04
N GLN A 1112 -36.16 -25.13 -16.82
CA GLN A 1112 -35.65 -23.85 -16.31
C GLN A 1112 -34.46 -23.34 -17.11
N ARG A 1113 -33.59 -24.24 -17.57
CA ARG A 1113 -32.40 -23.89 -18.37
C ARG A 1113 -32.77 -23.36 -19.76
N GLU A 1114 -33.76 -23.97 -20.41
CA GLU A 1114 -34.26 -23.52 -21.71
C GLU A 1114 -34.96 -22.16 -21.58
N LYS A 1115 -35.73 -21.97 -20.50
CA LYS A 1115 -36.41 -20.71 -20.21
C LYS A 1115 -35.43 -19.56 -19.92
N GLU A 1116 -34.40 -19.80 -19.10
CA GLU A 1116 -33.36 -18.80 -18.82
C GLU A 1116 -32.59 -18.40 -20.08
N LYS A 1117 -32.35 -19.35 -21.00
CA LYS A 1117 -31.74 -19.05 -22.30
C LYS A 1117 -32.62 -18.11 -23.14
N GLN A 1118 -33.92 -18.38 -23.19
CA GLN A 1118 -34.91 -17.57 -23.89
C GLN A 1118 -35.01 -16.16 -23.27
N ASP A 1119 -35.08 -16.07 -21.94
CA ASP A 1119 -35.18 -14.81 -21.21
C ASP A 1119 -33.91 -13.95 -21.39
N ILE A 1120 -32.74 -14.58 -21.57
CA ILE A 1120 -31.47 -13.88 -21.90
C ILE A 1120 -31.49 -13.32 -23.33
N GLU A 1121 -31.98 -14.09 -24.30
CA GLU A 1121 -32.11 -13.64 -25.70
C GLU A 1121 -33.11 -12.47 -25.83
N ASP A 1122 -34.20 -12.51 -25.06
CA ASP A 1122 -35.22 -11.45 -25.02
C ASP A 1122 -34.74 -10.19 -24.28
N ALA A 1123 -33.97 -10.33 -23.18
CA ALA A 1123 -33.45 -9.20 -22.41
C ALA A 1123 -32.29 -8.45 -23.10
N SER A 1124 -31.50 -9.12 -23.95
CA SER A 1124 -30.42 -8.49 -24.72
C SER A 1124 -30.89 -7.83 -26.02
N GLY A 1125 -32.11 -8.08 -26.47
CA GLY A 1125 -32.71 -7.48 -27.68
C GLY A 1125 -32.04 -7.86 -29.01
N MET A 1126 -31.09 -8.82 -29.02
CA MET A 1126 -30.39 -9.34 -30.21
C MET A 1126 -29.87 -10.77 -29.94
N ASP A 1127 -29.79 -11.57 -31.02
CA ASP A 1127 -29.27 -12.95 -31.05
C ASP A 1127 -27.78 -13.00 -30.68
N ILE A 1128 -27.44 -13.87 -29.72
CA ILE A 1128 -26.08 -14.07 -29.17
C ILE A 1128 -25.03 -14.43 -30.25
N PHE A 1129 -25.45 -14.90 -31.43
CA PHE A 1129 -24.55 -15.28 -32.52
C PHE A 1129 -24.08 -14.12 -33.43
N ASP A 1130 -24.77 -12.97 -33.46
CA ASP A 1130 -24.44 -11.88 -34.39
C ASP A 1130 -23.33 -10.92 -33.92
N MET A 1131 -22.94 -10.99 -32.64
CA MET A 1131 -21.83 -10.19 -32.09
C MET A 1131 -20.45 -10.52 -32.68
N HIS A 1132 -20.33 -11.65 -33.41
CA HIS A 1132 -19.05 -12.13 -33.95
C HIS A 1132 -18.75 -11.67 -35.39
N ALA A 1133 -19.75 -11.24 -36.17
CA ALA A 1133 -19.53 -10.78 -37.55
C ALA A 1133 -19.06 -9.31 -37.62
N ALA A 1134 -19.50 -8.45 -36.70
CA ALA A 1134 -19.23 -7.01 -36.78
C ALA A 1134 -17.81 -6.59 -36.34
N LYS A 1135 -17.09 -7.40 -35.56
CA LYS A 1135 -15.74 -7.08 -35.05
C LYS A 1135 -14.59 -7.58 -35.92
N VAL A 1136 -14.86 -8.40 -36.93
CA VAL A 1136 -13.83 -8.93 -37.86
C VAL A 1136 -13.66 -8.05 -39.11
N ALA A 1137 -14.58 -7.12 -39.38
CA ALA A 1137 -14.52 -6.24 -40.55
C ALA A 1137 -13.59 -5.01 -40.38
N ASP A 1138 -13.31 -4.55 -39.15
CA ASP A 1138 -12.63 -3.26 -38.91
C ASP A 1138 -11.10 -3.35 -38.72
N HIS A 1139 -10.51 -4.51 -39.03
CA HIS A 1139 -9.06 -4.72 -39.05
C HIS A 1139 -8.48 -5.00 -40.45
N ARG A 1140 -9.24 -4.67 -41.50
CA ARG A 1140 -8.74 -4.51 -42.86
C ARG A 1140 -9.30 -3.23 -43.52
N SER A 1141 -8.86 -2.07 -43.04
CA SER A 1141 -8.83 -0.81 -43.81
C SER A 1141 -7.72 0.10 -43.30
#